data_AF-A0A954W6J4-F1
#
_entry.id   AF-A0A954W6J4-F1
#
_cell.length_a   1.000
_cell.length_b   1.000
_cell.length_c   1.000
_cell.angle_alpha   90.00
_cell.angle_beta   90.00
_cell.angle_gamma   90.00
#
_symmetry.space_group_name_H-M   'P 1'
#
loop_
_entity.id
_entity.type
_entity.pdbx_description
1 polymer ?
#
loop_
_entity_poly.entity_id
_entity_poly.type
_entity_poly.pdbx_seq_one_letter_code
_entity_poly.pdbx_strand_id
1 'polypeptide(L)'
;MAFTLRRRWAIFSLVLASSYIEAPFPSSVVVGQFNNALFAQRDGDDEYASSIFVPAPLELKRHLSVAKKALDEQRYSEAVIQLGELLAGRGEAGEAVMQDYFIGKVGEPAGTQMSLKEEALRLIGSMPPKGRELYELQFGAEARALLDQGIQNGDVDALTQVARRYFHTKAGNEASYLLGRYEMDMDHPLAAGMALQRLVDYSPESNRFEPELSVLLATCWARAGLTEKAAEVIERLRQRSGGAITIAGEKRALPSTGEEALAWLDKINGSRTEIASNSAFQWAMFRGNASRTARSNGGTPLLNSRWRLPTANDPADERVLREIADDYTKEGVAAIPSLQPLVVDGTVLMRSPRRLIGVDFRTGKRVWEWPHSNDLSLQPTDSRAVNTGNSASRRNELSQRVWEDTPYGQMSSDGRAAFFLDDLGGTAASARSVRVMPFGAFRQNMAFPNSTNSMVALDLARQGYLKWRVGGESGLDEPKLAGAFFLGAPLPLMNRLYCLAEVNAEIRLIVLDADTGRLEWSQQLAYLENRVITADQLRRLAGASPSFADGVLICPTAAGAIVAIDASTRSLRWGYVYQTSQPMINRFGGFQPHNSGSKSQEFGERWVDGTATIANGCVLITPVESDEFYCVDLLTGQAKWEPKKRGNLLFVGC
;
A
#
# COMPACT_ATOMS: atom_id res chain seq x y z
N MET A 1 42.35 -38.16 2.51
CA MET A 1 43.21 -38.76 1.45
C MET A 1 42.54 -38.46 0.11
N ALA A 2 43.28 -38.00 -0.90
CA ALA A 2 42.69 -37.39 -2.10
C ALA A 2 42.11 -38.40 -3.11
N PHE A 3 41.12 -37.99 -3.91
CA PHE A 3 40.76 -38.70 -5.15
C PHE A 3 40.35 -37.79 -6.31
N THR A 4 40.83 -38.18 -7.48
CA THR A 4 40.76 -37.52 -8.79
C THR A 4 40.77 -38.63 -9.87
N LEU A 5 40.31 -38.48 -11.13
CA LEU A 5 39.67 -37.38 -11.86
C LEU A 5 38.94 -38.01 -13.08
N ARG A 6 37.95 -37.32 -13.70
CA ARG A 6 37.53 -37.49 -15.14
C ARG A 6 36.86 -38.85 -15.54
N ARG A 7 36.22 -39.04 -16.71
CA ARG A 7 35.46 -38.19 -17.69
C ARG A 7 34.72 -39.09 -18.74
N ARG A 8 33.49 -38.71 -19.11
CA ARG A 8 32.85 -38.68 -20.46
C ARG A 8 32.60 -39.95 -21.32
N TRP A 9 31.73 -39.71 -22.34
CA TRP A 9 31.29 -40.51 -23.50
C TRP A 9 30.13 -41.50 -23.19
N ALA A 10 28.87 -41.39 -23.65
CA ALA A 10 28.15 -40.72 -24.76
C ALA A 10 28.07 -41.48 -26.11
N ILE A 11 26.84 -41.80 -26.57
CA ILE A 11 26.26 -41.60 -27.94
C ILE A 11 25.09 -42.57 -28.28
N PHE A 12 23.91 -41.97 -28.56
CA PHE A 12 22.80 -42.30 -29.49
C PHE A 12 22.32 -43.73 -29.82
N SER A 13 20.97 -43.87 -29.88
CA SER A 13 20.26 -43.98 -31.18
C SER A 13 18.76 -43.59 -31.10
N LEU A 14 18.27 -42.90 -32.15
CA LEU A 14 16.84 -42.65 -32.44
C LEU A 14 16.22 -43.86 -33.16
N VAL A 15 14.88 -43.94 -33.25
CA VAL A 15 14.09 -43.84 -34.51
C VAL A 15 12.61 -43.57 -34.18
N LEU A 16 11.93 -42.81 -35.05
CA LEU A 16 10.52 -42.41 -34.94
C LEU A 16 9.53 -43.50 -35.38
N ALA A 17 8.28 -43.39 -34.90
CA ALA A 17 7.10 -43.73 -35.69
C ALA A 17 6.00 -42.68 -35.44
N SER A 18 5.29 -42.29 -36.50
CA SER A 18 4.29 -41.21 -36.50
C SER A 18 2.88 -41.77 -36.66
N SER A 19 1.92 -41.24 -35.90
CA SER A 19 0.49 -41.54 -36.07
C SER A 19 -0.34 -40.27 -35.88
N TYR A 20 -0.87 -39.73 -36.99
CA TYR A 20 -1.90 -38.69 -36.98
C TYR A 20 -3.24 -39.27 -36.51
N ILE A 21 -3.91 -38.62 -35.57
CA ILE A 21 -5.37 -38.68 -35.41
C ILE A 21 -5.87 -37.27 -35.06
N GLU A 22 -6.65 -36.67 -35.97
CA GLU A 22 -7.48 -35.50 -35.68
C GLU A 22 -8.84 -35.96 -35.11
N ALA A 23 -9.23 -35.42 -33.96
CA ALA A 23 -10.63 -35.40 -33.50
C ALA A 23 -10.81 -34.29 -32.44
N PRO A 24 -11.98 -33.65 -32.32
CA PRO A 24 -12.13 -32.37 -31.63
C PRO A 24 -12.35 -32.51 -30.12
N PHE A 25 -11.78 -31.58 -29.34
CA PHE A 25 -12.14 -31.41 -27.93
C PHE A 25 -13.43 -30.58 -27.81
N PRO A 26 -14.49 -31.10 -27.16
CA PRO A 26 -15.69 -30.32 -26.89
C PRO A 26 -15.45 -29.34 -25.73
N SER A 27 -15.83 -28.08 -25.95
CA SER A 27 -15.92 -27.07 -24.91
C SER A 27 -17.09 -27.36 -23.96
N SER A 28 -16.81 -27.86 -22.77
CA SER A 28 -17.79 -27.95 -21.67
C SER A 28 -17.21 -27.38 -20.38
N VAL A 29 -17.34 -26.06 -20.23
CA VAL A 29 -17.17 -25.41 -18.93
C VAL A 29 -18.32 -25.88 -18.03
N VAL A 30 -18.00 -26.61 -16.97
CA VAL A 30 -18.99 -26.96 -15.94
C VAL A 30 -19.28 -25.69 -15.13
N VAL A 31 -20.36 -25.01 -15.49
CA VAL A 31 -20.90 -23.90 -14.68
C VAL A 31 -21.48 -24.50 -13.39
N GLY A 32 -20.71 -24.39 -12.31
CA GLY A 32 -21.19 -24.72 -10.97
C GLY A 32 -22.29 -23.75 -10.55
N GLN A 33 -23.54 -24.21 -10.56
CA GLN A 33 -24.66 -23.45 -10.01
C GLN A 33 -24.51 -23.33 -8.49
N PHE A 34 -24.29 -22.12 -7.99
CA PHE A 34 -24.46 -21.80 -6.57
C PHE A 34 -25.39 -20.59 -6.38
N ASN A 35 -26.59 -20.89 -5.89
CA ASN A 35 -27.55 -20.03 -5.20
C ASN A 35 -27.86 -18.63 -5.78
N ASN A 36 -28.90 -18.58 -6.61
CA ASN A 36 -29.82 -17.44 -6.62
C ASN A 36 -30.53 -17.35 -5.26
N ALA A 37 -30.07 -16.48 -4.36
CA ALA A 37 -30.86 -16.07 -3.21
C ALA A 37 -31.93 -15.07 -3.67
N LEU A 38 -33.21 -15.33 -3.34
CA LEU A 38 -34.30 -14.42 -3.71
C LEU A 38 -34.13 -13.08 -2.99
N PHE A 39 -34.09 -12.00 -3.77
CA PHE A 39 -34.25 -10.64 -3.24
C PHE A 39 -35.72 -10.43 -2.85
N ALA A 40 -35.99 -10.34 -1.56
CA ALA A 40 -37.26 -9.81 -1.07
C ALA A 40 -37.31 -8.29 -1.34
N GLN A 41 -38.42 -7.81 -1.90
CA GLN A 41 -38.68 -6.37 -1.98
C GLN A 41 -38.68 -5.78 -0.57
N ARG A 42 -37.84 -4.77 -0.36
CA ARG A 42 -37.97 -3.83 0.76
C ARG A 42 -38.51 -2.52 0.21
N ASP A 43 -39.77 -2.24 0.52
CA ASP A 43 -40.29 -0.88 0.46
C ASP A 43 -39.71 -0.07 1.63
N GLY A 44 -39.19 1.12 1.35
CA GLY A 44 -38.59 2.02 2.34
C GLY A 44 -37.63 3.02 1.70
N ASP A 45 -38.02 4.29 1.67
CA ASP A 45 -37.23 5.40 1.13
C ASP A 45 -36.05 5.76 2.05
N ASP A 46 -34.94 5.01 1.96
CA ASP A 46 -33.63 5.45 2.46
C ASP A 46 -32.75 5.91 1.28
N GLU A 47 -32.23 7.13 1.33
CA GLU A 47 -31.36 7.70 0.29
C GLU A 47 -30.09 6.85 0.09
N TYR A 48 -29.84 6.44 -1.16
CA TYR A 48 -28.72 5.59 -1.55
C TYR A 48 -27.35 6.30 -1.49
N ALA A 49 -26.83 6.52 -0.29
CA ALA A 49 -25.40 6.67 -0.06
C ALA A 49 -24.74 5.28 -0.07
N SER A 50 -24.34 4.79 -1.26
CA SER A 50 -23.59 3.54 -1.36
C SER A 50 -22.28 3.64 -0.58
N SER A 51 -22.13 2.79 0.45
CA SER A 51 -20.96 2.88 1.33
C SER A 51 -19.73 2.31 0.65
N ILE A 52 -18.71 3.13 0.48
CA ILE A 52 -17.40 2.70 -0.06
C ILE A 52 -16.72 1.64 0.80
N PHE A 53 -17.02 1.59 2.10
CA PHE A 53 -16.52 0.57 3.02
C PHE A 53 -17.49 -0.60 3.10
N VAL A 54 -16.99 -1.80 2.78
CA VAL A 54 -17.81 -3.02 2.82
C VAL A 54 -18.14 -3.38 4.27
N PRO A 55 -19.43 -3.59 4.60
CA PRO A 55 -19.82 -4.06 5.92
C PRO A 55 -19.27 -5.47 6.19
N ALA A 56 -18.78 -5.71 7.40
CA ALA A 56 -18.31 -7.03 7.82
C ALA A 56 -19.34 -8.16 7.50
N PRO A 57 -18.88 -9.34 7.04
CA PRO A 57 -19.72 -10.52 6.83
C PRO A 57 -20.63 -10.84 8.02
N LEU A 58 -21.82 -11.37 7.75
CA LEU A 58 -22.84 -11.66 8.77
C LEU A 58 -22.31 -12.61 9.87
N GLU A 59 -21.44 -13.55 9.52
CA GLU A 59 -20.81 -14.49 10.44
C GLU A 59 -19.91 -13.78 11.45
N LEU A 60 -19.02 -12.89 10.99
CA LEU A 60 -18.14 -12.09 11.85
C LEU A 60 -18.94 -11.12 12.74
N LYS A 61 -20.00 -10.50 12.19
CA LYS A 61 -20.95 -9.70 12.97
C LYS A 61 -21.66 -10.51 14.05
N ARG A 62 -22.01 -11.77 13.76
CA ARG A 62 -22.63 -12.70 14.72
C ARG A 62 -21.67 -13.07 15.85
N HIS A 63 -20.40 -13.35 15.56
CA HIS A 63 -19.39 -13.58 16.61
C HIS A 63 -19.32 -12.39 17.58
N LEU A 64 -19.24 -11.16 17.06
CA LEU A 64 -19.20 -9.96 17.89
C LEU A 64 -20.50 -9.71 18.67
N SER A 65 -21.69 -9.94 18.09
CA SER A 65 -22.96 -9.73 18.79
C SER A 65 -23.24 -10.78 19.86
N VAL A 66 -22.91 -12.05 19.60
CA VAL A 66 -22.98 -13.13 20.61
C VAL A 66 -21.99 -12.87 21.74
N ALA A 67 -20.76 -12.43 21.43
CA ALA A 67 -19.78 -12.04 22.44
C ALA A 67 -20.28 -10.93 23.36
N LYS A 68 -20.85 -9.85 22.80
CA LYS A 68 -21.42 -8.74 23.59
C LYS A 68 -22.54 -9.23 24.51
N LYS A 69 -23.50 -10.00 23.98
CA LYS A 69 -24.57 -10.60 24.80
C LYS A 69 -24.03 -11.53 25.90
N ALA A 70 -23.01 -12.34 25.60
CA ALA A 70 -22.39 -13.22 26.58
C ALA A 70 -21.63 -12.43 27.66
N LEU A 71 -21.06 -11.26 27.35
CA LEU A 71 -20.47 -10.35 28.34
C LEU A 71 -21.54 -9.75 29.26
N ASP A 72 -22.65 -9.25 28.70
CA ASP A 72 -23.76 -8.68 29.45
C ASP A 72 -24.37 -9.71 30.42
N GLU A 73 -24.48 -10.97 29.99
CA GLU A 73 -24.97 -12.11 30.78
C GLU A 73 -23.87 -12.77 31.66
N GLN A 74 -22.67 -12.19 31.74
CA GLN A 74 -21.50 -12.69 32.49
C GLN A 74 -21.03 -14.11 32.13
N ARG A 75 -21.40 -14.61 30.94
CA ARG A 75 -21.00 -15.90 30.36
C ARG A 75 -19.62 -15.81 29.70
N TYR A 76 -18.61 -15.42 30.49
CA TYR A 76 -17.27 -15.07 30.00
C TYR A 76 -16.60 -16.14 29.13
N SER A 77 -16.77 -17.43 29.42
CA SER A 77 -16.17 -18.51 28.62
C SER A 77 -16.65 -18.50 27.16
N GLU A 78 -17.92 -18.18 26.92
CA GLU A 78 -18.45 -18.07 25.56
C GLU A 78 -17.94 -16.80 24.86
N ALA A 79 -17.94 -15.67 25.57
CA ALA A 79 -17.39 -14.42 25.04
C ALA A 79 -15.90 -14.55 24.64
N VAL A 80 -15.10 -15.24 25.47
CA VAL A 80 -13.69 -15.55 25.21
C VAL A 80 -13.51 -16.36 23.92
N ILE A 81 -14.33 -17.40 23.71
CA ILE A 81 -14.28 -18.19 22.48
C ILE A 81 -14.66 -17.32 21.27
N GLN A 82 -15.81 -16.63 21.31
CA GLN A 82 -16.29 -15.84 20.18
C GLN A 82 -15.34 -14.71 19.76
N LEU A 83 -14.70 -14.03 20.73
CA LEU A 83 -13.73 -12.95 20.45
C LEU A 83 -12.35 -13.50 20.09
N GLY A 84 -11.96 -14.64 20.65
CA GLY A 84 -10.71 -15.32 20.31
C GLY A 84 -10.72 -15.85 18.87
N GLU A 85 -11.83 -16.43 18.42
CA GLU A 85 -12.02 -16.88 17.02
C GLU A 85 -11.85 -15.72 16.02
N LEU A 86 -12.44 -14.56 16.34
CA LEU A 86 -12.39 -13.32 15.55
C LEU A 86 -10.96 -12.75 15.43
N LEU A 87 -10.10 -12.93 16.45
CA LEU A 87 -8.71 -12.46 16.44
C LEU A 87 -7.71 -13.49 15.91
N ALA A 88 -7.89 -14.77 16.26
CA ALA A 88 -7.01 -15.85 15.84
C ALA A 88 -7.21 -16.22 14.35
N GLY A 89 -8.45 -16.07 13.86
CA GLY A 89 -8.83 -16.42 12.49
C GLY A 89 -9.06 -17.92 12.29
N ARG A 90 -9.59 -18.61 13.30
CA ARG A 90 -9.70 -20.08 13.39
C ARG A 90 -10.99 -20.65 12.75
N GLY A 91 -11.48 -20.00 11.70
CA GLY A 91 -12.62 -20.46 10.90
C GLY A 91 -12.24 -21.24 9.64
N GLU A 92 -13.07 -22.21 9.24
CA GLU A 92 -12.98 -22.89 7.93
C GLU A 92 -13.30 -21.95 6.74
N ALA A 93 -13.71 -20.70 7.00
CA ALA A 93 -14.25 -19.74 6.02
C ALA A 93 -13.21 -18.90 5.24
N GLY A 94 -11.98 -19.40 5.08
CA GLY A 94 -10.99 -18.85 4.13
C GLY A 94 -10.52 -17.40 4.39
N GLU A 95 -10.18 -16.68 3.30
CA GLU A 95 -9.53 -15.35 3.37
C GLU A 95 -10.37 -14.25 4.03
N ALA A 96 -11.68 -14.43 4.18
CA ALA A 96 -12.57 -13.45 4.81
C ALA A 96 -12.32 -13.31 6.31
N VAL A 97 -11.95 -14.39 7.01
CA VAL A 97 -11.70 -14.37 8.47
C VAL A 97 -10.34 -13.72 8.80
N MET A 98 -9.41 -13.72 7.83
CA MET A 98 -8.10 -13.07 8.02
C MET A 98 -8.17 -11.55 7.85
N GLN A 99 -9.19 -11.04 7.15
CA GLN A 99 -9.41 -9.60 6.95
C GLN A 99 -10.02 -8.94 8.18
N ASP A 100 -9.98 -7.62 8.19
CA ASP A 100 -10.59 -6.75 9.19
C ASP A 100 -11.61 -5.82 8.52
N TYR A 101 -12.57 -5.29 9.29
CA TYR A 101 -13.71 -4.55 8.74
C TYR A 101 -14.14 -3.43 9.69
N PHE A 102 -14.56 -2.29 9.14
CA PHE A 102 -15.12 -1.20 9.96
C PHE A 102 -16.50 -1.58 10.54
N ILE A 103 -16.80 -1.08 11.76
CA ILE A 103 -18.07 -1.30 12.47
C ILE A 103 -18.96 -0.02 12.49
N GLY A 104 -18.59 1.02 11.74
CA GLY A 104 -19.37 2.27 11.67
C GLY A 104 -20.76 2.06 11.07
N LYS A 105 -21.71 2.96 11.40
CA LYS A 105 -22.97 3.03 10.64
C LYS A 105 -22.69 3.65 9.28
N VAL A 106 -23.37 3.13 8.25
CA VAL A 106 -23.40 3.76 6.92
C VAL A 106 -24.06 5.13 7.06
N GLY A 107 -23.40 6.19 6.56
CA GLY A 107 -23.94 7.55 6.51
C GLY A 107 -23.68 8.46 7.72
N GLU A 108 -22.99 8.01 8.77
CA GLU A 108 -22.50 8.95 9.80
C GLU A 108 -21.37 9.84 9.22
N PRO A 109 -21.30 11.14 9.60
CA PRO A 109 -20.40 12.11 8.97
C PRO A 109 -18.92 11.75 9.16
N ALA A 110 -18.07 12.23 8.24
CA ALA A 110 -16.66 11.88 8.12
C ALA A 110 -15.91 11.84 9.46
N GLY A 111 -15.64 10.64 9.96
CA GLY A 111 -15.11 10.41 11.29
C GLY A 111 -14.54 8.99 11.44
N THR A 112 -13.68 8.84 12.44
CA THR A 112 -12.93 7.63 12.76
C THR A 112 -13.85 6.41 12.93
N GLN A 113 -13.81 5.47 11.98
CA GLN A 113 -14.49 4.18 12.15
C GLN A 113 -13.53 3.17 12.80
N MET A 114 -13.91 2.64 13.96
CA MET A 114 -13.21 1.54 14.63
C MET A 114 -13.42 0.21 13.89
N SER A 115 -12.44 -0.67 13.95
CA SER A 115 -12.46 -1.97 13.28
C SER A 115 -12.94 -3.14 14.16
N LEU A 116 -13.38 -4.21 13.51
CA LEU A 116 -13.88 -5.45 14.12
C LEU A 116 -12.86 -6.04 15.10
N LYS A 117 -11.59 -6.10 14.70
CA LYS A 117 -10.51 -6.62 15.55
C LYS A 117 -10.16 -5.68 16.70
N GLU A 118 -10.16 -4.37 16.48
CA GLU A 118 -9.91 -3.38 17.52
C GLU A 118 -10.99 -3.41 18.62
N GLU A 119 -12.28 -3.50 18.23
CA GLU A 119 -13.38 -3.68 19.17
C GLU A 119 -13.28 -5.01 19.93
N ALA A 120 -12.93 -6.12 19.27
CA ALA A 120 -12.75 -7.40 19.94
C ALA A 120 -11.61 -7.35 20.97
N LEU A 121 -10.48 -6.71 20.63
CA LEU A 121 -9.39 -6.45 21.56
C LEU A 121 -9.83 -5.56 22.73
N ARG A 122 -10.59 -4.50 22.48
CA ARG A 122 -11.13 -3.62 23.54
C ARG A 122 -12.04 -4.39 24.49
N LEU A 123 -12.94 -5.23 23.96
CA LEU A 123 -13.86 -6.05 24.75
C LEU A 123 -13.11 -7.03 25.66
N ILE A 124 -12.12 -7.78 25.16
CA ILE A 124 -11.31 -8.69 25.99
C ILE A 124 -10.56 -7.93 27.09
N GLY A 125 -9.93 -6.80 26.76
CA GLY A 125 -9.20 -5.98 27.74
C GLY A 125 -10.11 -5.43 28.85
N SER A 126 -11.35 -5.10 28.51
CA SER A 126 -12.38 -4.61 29.45
C SER A 126 -13.02 -5.69 30.33
N MET A 127 -12.73 -6.98 30.10
CA MET A 127 -13.31 -8.05 30.92
C MET A 127 -12.82 -7.98 32.38
N PRO A 128 -13.68 -8.35 33.36
CA PRO A 128 -13.25 -8.58 34.74
C PRO A 128 -12.14 -9.65 34.83
N PRO A 129 -11.37 -9.71 35.93
CA PRO A 129 -10.25 -10.65 36.11
C PRO A 129 -10.58 -12.09 35.69
N LYS A 130 -11.73 -12.62 36.15
CA LYS A 130 -12.22 -13.96 35.79
C LYS A 130 -12.35 -14.20 34.28
N GLY A 131 -12.77 -13.20 33.50
CA GLY A 131 -12.88 -13.33 32.04
C GLY A 131 -11.51 -13.35 31.36
N ARG A 132 -10.56 -12.56 31.86
CA ARG A 132 -9.17 -12.53 31.35
C ARG A 132 -8.40 -13.80 31.71
N GLU A 133 -8.62 -14.34 32.91
CA GLU A 133 -8.10 -15.66 33.32
C GLU A 133 -8.61 -16.79 32.41
N LEU A 134 -9.88 -16.75 32.00
CA LEU A 134 -10.44 -17.69 31.03
C LEU A 134 -9.83 -17.52 29.62
N TYR A 135 -9.50 -16.29 29.21
CA TYR A 135 -8.78 -16.02 27.95
C TYR A 135 -7.35 -16.58 27.97
N GLU A 136 -6.61 -16.36 29.07
CA GLU A 136 -5.28 -16.96 29.30
C GLU A 136 -5.35 -18.49 29.33
N LEU A 137 -6.37 -19.08 29.98
CA LEU A 137 -6.56 -20.53 30.00
C LEU A 137 -6.85 -21.12 28.61
N GLN A 138 -7.62 -20.39 27.78
CA GLN A 138 -8.02 -20.85 26.45
C GLN A 138 -6.91 -20.70 25.40
N PHE A 139 -6.10 -19.62 25.46
CA PHE A 139 -5.15 -19.27 24.39
C PHE A 139 -3.68 -19.17 24.84
N GLY A 140 -3.39 -19.07 26.13
CA GLY A 140 -2.05 -18.80 26.65
C GLY A 140 -1.01 -19.88 26.32
N ALA A 141 -1.41 -21.15 26.33
CA ALA A 141 -0.50 -22.27 26.02
C ALA A 141 -0.01 -22.25 24.56
N GLU A 142 -0.91 -21.97 23.61
CA GLU A 142 -0.58 -21.80 22.19
C GLU A 142 0.27 -20.54 21.97
N ALA A 143 -0.15 -19.41 22.58
CA ALA A 143 0.56 -18.15 22.47
C ALA A 143 2.01 -18.25 22.98
N ARG A 144 2.24 -18.98 24.08
CA ARG A 144 3.57 -19.26 24.62
C ARG A 144 4.39 -20.13 23.67
N ALA A 145 3.82 -21.21 23.14
CA ALA A 145 4.52 -22.10 22.21
C ALA A 145 4.98 -21.37 20.93
N LEU A 146 4.11 -20.53 20.36
CA LEU A 146 4.44 -19.73 19.17
C LEU A 146 5.47 -18.63 19.48
N LEU A 147 5.41 -18.03 20.68
CA LEU A 147 6.41 -17.06 21.16
C LEU A 147 7.79 -17.71 21.35
N ASP A 148 7.85 -18.87 22.00
CA ASP A 148 9.10 -19.59 22.24
C ASP A 148 9.77 -20.00 20.92
N GLN A 149 8.98 -20.47 19.94
CA GLN A 149 9.46 -20.75 18.59
C GLN A 149 9.97 -19.48 17.90
N GLY A 150 9.26 -18.36 18.03
CA GLY A 150 9.67 -17.07 17.48
C GLY A 150 11.01 -16.58 18.04
N ILE A 151 11.16 -16.60 19.37
CA ILE A 151 12.40 -16.21 20.06
C ILE A 151 13.57 -17.12 19.67
N GLN A 152 13.37 -18.45 19.62
CA GLN A 152 14.44 -19.40 19.28
C GLN A 152 14.97 -19.22 17.85
N ASN A 153 14.10 -18.82 16.92
CA ASN A 153 14.45 -18.66 15.50
C ASN A 153 14.82 -17.22 15.12
N GLY A 154 14.64 -16.24 16.01
CA GLY A 154 14.73 -14.81 15.66
C GLY A 154 13.61 -14.33 14.72
N ASP A 155 12.46 -15.00 14.74
CA ASP A 155 11.34 -14.75 13.83
C ASP A 155 10.43 -13.63 14.39
N VAL A 156 10.60 -12.43 13.83
CA VAL A 156 9.82 -11.23 14.16
C VAL A 156 8.37 -11.33 13.68
N ASP A 157 8.09 -12.12 12.64
CA ASP A 157 6.72 -12.34 12.19
C ASP A 157 5.94 -13.28 13.12
N ALA A 158 6.61 -14.27 13.73
CA ALA A 158 6.03 -15.05 14.82
C ALA A 158 5.71 -14.16 16.03
N LEU A 159 6.65 -13.28 16.44
CA LEU A 159 6.40 -12.27 17.49
C LEU A 159 5.19 -11.39 17.16
N THR A 160 5.13 -10.87 15.93
CA THR A 160 4.03 -10.04 15.44
C THR A 160 2.70 -10.79 15.43
N GLN A 161 2.69 -12.08 15.05
CA GLN A 161 1.49 -12.91 15.09
C GLN A 161 0.98 -13.14 16.52
N VAL A 162 1.86 -13.37 17.50
CA VAL A 162 1.49 -13.52 18.92
C VAL A 162 0.95 -12.20 19.48
N ALA A 163 1.68 -11.09 19.27
CA ALA A 163 1.29 -9.74 19.68
C ALA A 163 -0.07 -9.29 19.09
N ARG A 164 -0.41 -9.79 17.88
CA ARG A 164 -1.69 -9.51 17.22
C ARG A 164 -2.83 -10.40 17.70
N ARG A 165 -2.68 -11.73 17.59
CA ARG A 165 -3.76 -12.71 17.83
C ARG A 165 -4.06 -12.92 19.30
N TYR A 166 -3.03 -12.90 20.14
CA TYR A 166 -3.08 -13.35 21.52
C TYR A 166 -2.67 -12.26 22.51
N PHE A 167 -2.81 -10.99 22.13
CA PHE A 167 -2.35 -9.83 22.89
C PHE A 167 -2.66 -9.89 24.39
N HIS A 168 -3.87 -10.31 24.77
CA HIS A 168 -4.33 -10.37 26.17
C HIS A 168 -3.85 -11.60 26.95
N THR A 169 -2.99 -12.43 26.37
CA THR A 169 -2.25 -13.48 27.08
C THR A 169 -0.92 -12.95 27.62
N LYS A 170 -0.32 -13.66 28.58
CA LYS A 170 1.03 -13.36 29.08
C LYS A 170 2.08 -13.34 27.98
N ALA A 171 2.00 -14.31 27.06
CA ALA A 171 2.86 -14.39 25.89
C ALA A 171 2.58 -13.25 24.89
N GLY A 172 1.31 -12.88 24.70
CA GLY A 172 0.90 -11.70 23.93
C GLY A 172 1.56 -10.41 24.41
N ASN A 173 1.53 -10.16 25.72
CA ASN A 173 2.15 -8.98 26.30
C ASN A 173 3.68 -8.99 26.15
N GLU A 174 4.32 -10.14 26.35
CA GLU A 174 5.77 -10.30 26.16
C GLU A 174 6.17 -10.11 24.69
N ALA A 175 5.41 -10.65 23.74
CA ALA A 175 5.63 -10.47 22.31
C ALA A 175 5.48 -9.01 21.89
N SER A 176 4.44 -8.29 22.35
CA SER A 176 4.29 -6.85 22.11
C SER A 176 5.42 -6.02 22.70
N TYR A 177 5.96 -6.41 23.86
CA TYR A 177 7.08 -5.73 24.50
C TYR A 177 8.39 -5.92 23.71
N LEU A 178 8.66 -7.15 23.26
CA LEU A 178 9.80 -7.46 22.40
C LEU A 178 9.70 -6.77 21.04
N LEU A 179 8.49 -6.73 20.44
CA LEU A 179 8.24 -6.01 19.19
C LEU A 179 8.47 -4.49 19.37
N GLY A 180 8.02 -3.91 20.49
CA GLY A 180 8.28 -2.50 20.81
C GLY A 180 9.78 -2.17 20.92
N ARG A 181 10.61 -3.08 21.46
CA ARG A 181 12.08 -2.94 21.42
C ARG A 181 12.62 -3.05 20.00
N TYR A 182 12.20 -4.07 19.25
CA TYR A 182 12.66 -4.31 17.88
C TYR A 182 12.39 -3.10 16.96
N GLU A 183 11.18 -2.54 17.00
CA GLU A 183 10.85 -1.32 16.22
C GLU A 183 11.71 -0.12 16.64
N MET A 184 12.09 -0.02 17.93
CA MET A 184 12.97 1.05 18.41
C MET A 184 14.43 0.86 17.95
N ASP A 185 14.91 -0.38 17.89
CA ASP A 185 16.22 -0.73 17.35
C ASP A 185 16.31 -0.49 15.83
N MET A 186 15.16 -0.49 15.13
CA MET A 186 15.00 -0.14 13.71
C MET A 186 14.77 1.37 13.46
N ASP A 187 14.87 2.21 14.49
CA ASP A 187 14.60 3.67 14.47
C ASP A 187 13.16 4.02 14.02
N HIS A 188 12.16 3.23 14.44
CA HIS A 188 10.73 3.51 14.27
C HIS A 188 10.06 3.94 15.59
N PRO A 189 10.38 5.14 16.13
CA PRO A 189 10.01 5.51 17.49
C PRO A 189 8.50 5.57 17.75
N LEU A 190 7.66 6.04 16.81
CA LEU A 190 6.21 6.02 17.07
C LEU A 190 5.62 4.60 17.01
N ALA A 191 6.11 3.73 16.13
CA ALA A 191 5.64 2.34 16.05
C ALA A 191 5.94 1.58 17.33
N ALA A 192 7.18 1.71 17.82
CA ALA A 192 7.61 1.23 19.13
C ALA A 192 6.74 1.81 20.26
N GLY A 193 6.54 3.13 20.26
CA GLY A 193 5.69 3.82 21.22
C GLY A 193 4.25 3.33 21.22
N MET A 194 3.65 3.07 20.05
CA MET A 194 2.30 2.51 19.94
C MET A 194 2.19 1.10 20.51
N ALA A 195 3.15 0.21 20.21
CA ALA A 195 3.17 -1.15 20.74
C ALA A 195 3.30 -1.16 22.28
N LEU A 196 4.14 -0.27 22.83
CA LEU A 196 4.38 -0.15 24.27
C LEU A 196 3.23 0.58 24.99
N GLN A 197 2.64 1.62 24.39
CA GLN A 197 1.46 2.32 24.92
C GLN A 197 0.28 1.36 25.06
N ARG A 198 0.08 0.48 24.07
CA ARG A 198 -0.96 -0.55 24.12
C ARG A 198 -0.80 -1.51 25.32
N LEU A 199 0.44 -1.81 25.74
CA LEU A 199 0.68 -2.54 26.99
C LEU A 199 0.25 -1.71 28.21
N VAL A 200 0.63 -0.44 28.27
CA VAL A 200 0.26 0.46 29.38
C VAL A 200 -1.26 0.62 29.51
N ASP A 201 -1.98 0.69 28.39
CA ASP A 201 -3.43 0.96 28.36
C ASP A 201 -4.27 -0.30 28.64
N TYR A 202 -3.80 -1.48 28.22
CA TYR A 202 -4.63 -2.70 28.19
C TYR A 202 -4.06 -3.90 28.95
N SER A 203 -2.76 -3.96 29.25
CA SER A 203 -2.17 -5.11 29.97
C SER A 203 -2.24 -4.94 31.49
N PRO A 204 -2.88 -5.88 32.22
CA PRO A 204 -2.81 -5.93 33.69
C PRO A 204 -1.40 -6.26 34.21
N GLU A 205 -0.55 -6.87 33.37
CA GLU A 205 0.82 -7.24 33.68
C GLU A 205 1.86 -6.21 33.20
N SER A 206 1.43 -5.03 32.73
CA SER A 206 2.32 -3.92 32.33
C SER A 206 3.39 -3.60 33.39
N ASN A 207 3.02 -3.66 34.69
CA ASN A 207 3.93 -3.49 35.82
C ASN A 207 5.12 -4.47 35.84
N ARG A 208 5.03 -5.65 35.18
CA ARG A 208 6.12 -6.64 35.07
C ARG A 208 7.31 -6.11 34.26
N PHE A 209 7.06 -5.15 33.37
CA PHE A 209 8.05 -4.56 32.47
C PHE A 209 8.58 -3.21 32.97
N GLU A 210 8.10 -2.73 34.12
CA GLU A 210 8.54 -1.45 34.70
C GLU A 210 9.86 -1.60 35.48
N PRO A 211 10.71 -0.55 35.53
CA PRO A 211 10.51 0.81 34.99
C PRO A 211 10.86 0.94 33.50
N GLU A 212 11.35 -0.13 32.86
CA GLU A 212 11.89 -0.06 31.49
C GLU A 212 10.81 0.24 30.45
N LEU A 213 9.59 -0.29 30.63
CA LEU A 213 8.43 0.02 29.78
C LEU A 213 8.15 1.52 29.72
N SER A 214 7.99 2.20 30.86
CA SER A 214 7.72 3.64 30.89
C SER A 214 8.91 4.47 30.36
N VAL A 215 10.16 4.10 30.67
CA VAL A 215 11.34 4.82 30.14
C VAL A 215 11.48 4.66 28.62
N LEU A 216 11.28 3.45 28.10
CA LEU A 216 11.33 3.18 26.66
C LEU A 216 10.17 3.87 25.92
N LEU A 217 8.95 3.80 26.46
CA LEU A 217 7.77 4.49 25.91
C LEU A 217 7.94 6.01 25.88
N ALA A 218 8.45 6.62 26.96
CA ALA A 218 8.74 8.04 26.99
C ALA A 218 9.84 8.43 25.98
N THR A 219 10.86 7.57 25.81
CA THR A 219 11.90 7.75 24.78
C THR A 219 11.29 7.70 23.38
N CYS A 220 10.41 6.73 23.11
CA CYS A 220 9.69 6.59 21.84
C CYS A 220 8.89 7.86 21.51
N TRP A 221 8.13 8.38 22.48
CA TRP A 221 7.40 9.64 22.31
C TRP A 221 8.31 10.85 22.11
N ALA A 222 9.42 10.96 22.84
CA ALA A 222 10.38 12.06 22.66
C ALA A 222 11.04 12.02 21.27
N ARG A 223 11.49 10.84 20.82
CA ARG A 223 12.07 10.66 19.46
C ARG A 223 11.06 10.89 18.34
N ALA A 224 9.79 10.61 18.57
CA ALA A 224 8.70 10.92 17.63
C ALA A 224 8.23 12.39 17.69
N GLY A 225 8.90 13.26 18.46
CA GLY A 225 8.54 14.67 18.62
C GLY A 225 7.29 14.94 19.48
N LEU A 226 6.70 13.90 20.07
CA LEU A 226 5.54 14.00 20.98
C LEU A 226 6.02 14.26 22.42
N THR A 227 6.70 15.39 22.60
CA THR A 227 7.39 15.78 23.85
C THR A 227 6.45 15.87 25.06
N GLU A 228 5.22 16.36 24.87
CA GLU A 228 4.19 16.41 25.93
C GLU A 228 3.85 15.00 26.45
N LYS A 229 3.61 14.04 25.55
CA LYS A 229 3.34 12.64 25.92
C LYS A 229 4.55 11.99 26.59
N ALA A 230 5.76 12.31 26.16
CA ALA A 230 6.98 11.82 26.81
C ALA A 230 7.07 12.29 28.27
N ALA A 231 6.83 13.58 28.51
CA ALA A 231 6.80 14.17 29.85
C ALA A 231 5.69 13.56 30.73
N GLU A 232 4.48 13.35 30.19
CA GLU A 232 3.39 12.69 30.92
C GLU A 232 3.75 11.27 31.38
N VAL A 233 4.41 10.48 30.54
CA VAL A 233 4.79 9.09 30.88
C VAL A 233 5.83 9.08 32.01
N ILE A 234 6.83 9.97 31.96
CA ILE A 234 7.81 10.12 33.05
C ILE A 234 7.14 10.61 34.34
N GLU A 235 6.19 11.55 34.28
CA GLU A 235 5.46 12.00 35.48
C GLU A 235 4.62 10.87 36.10
N ARG A 236 3.92 10.07 35.29
CA ARG A 236 3.20 8.87 35.75
C ARG A 236 4.16 7.86 36.40
N LEU A 237 5.33 7.64 35.82
CA LEU A 237 6.38 6.78 36.38
C LEU A 237 6.91 7.33 37.71
N ARG A 238 7.12 8.65 37.81
CA ARG A 238 7.57 9.35 39.03
C ARG A 238 6.60 9.17 40.18
N GLN A 239 5.31 9.34 39.91
CA GLN A 239 4.23 9.15 40.89
C GLN A 239 4.15 7.70 41.37
N ARG A 240 4.33 6.71 40.48
CA ARG A 240 4.29 5.27 40.84
C ARG A 240 5.54 4.79 41.60
N SER A 241 6.72 5.31 41.26
CA SER A 241 8.01 4.85 41.79
C SER A 241 8.50 5.61 43.04
N GLY A 242 7.79 6.67 43.46
CA GLY A 242 8.24 7.53 44.56
C GLY A 242 9.44 8.41 44.21
N GLY A 243 9.60 8.76 42.94
CA GLY A 243 10.60 9.73 42.47
C GLY A 243 11.99 9.18 42.12
N ALA A 244 12.23 7.86 42.19
CA ALA A 244 13.50 7.27 41.78
C ALA A 244 13.35 5.84 41.26
N ILE A 245 14.13 5.50 40.24
CA ILE A 245 14.16 4.17 39.61
C ILE A 245 15.58 3.63 39.56
N THR A 246 15.74 2.33 39.28
CA THR A 246 17.06 1.71 39.08
C THR A 246 17.27 1.43 37.60
N ILE A 247 18.37 1.95 37.02
CA ILE A 247 18.77 1.72 35.63
C ILE A 247 20.19 1.17 35.66
N ALA A 248 20.43 0.02 35.00
CA ALA A 248 21.73 -0.66 34.98
C ALA A 248 22.38 -0.89 36.36
N GLY A 249 21.56 -1.07 37.41
CA GLY A 249 22.01 -1.23 38.80
C GLY A 249 22.21 0.09 39.57
N GLU A 250 22.19 1.25 38.91
CA GLU A 250 22.28 2.56 39.55
C GLU A 250 20.91 3.13 39.90
N LYS A 251 20.72 3.60 41.14
CA LYS A 251 19.52 4.33 41.53
C LYS A 251 19.60 5.78 41.01
N ARG A 252 18.68 6.15 40.11
CA ARG A 252 18.59 7.48 39.50
C ARG A 252 17.30 8.16 39.90
N ALA A 253 17.40 9.44 40.29
CA ALA A 253 16.22 10.28 40.52
C ALA A 253 15.49 10.53 39.20
N LEU A 254 14.17 10.58 39.26
CA LEU A 254 13.33 11.01 38.15
C LEU A 254 13.16 12.54 38.17
N PRO A 255 13.14 13.18 36.99
CA PRO A 255 12.99 14.62 36.84
C PRO A 255 11.59 15.08 37.29
N SER A 256 11.47 16.33 37.74
CA SER A 256 10.23 16.86 38.33
C SER A 256 9.42 17.77 37.42
N THR A 257 9.97 18.15 36.26
CA THR A 257 9.31 18.98 35.24
C THR A 257 9.44 18.34 33.85
N GLY A 258 8.59 18.76 32.91
CA GLY A 258 8.59 18.21 31.55
C GLY A 258 9.86 18.51 30.75
N GLU A 259 10.45 19.71 30.91
CA GLU A 259 11.73 20.04 30.26
C GLU A 259 12.90 19.22 30.82
N GLU A 260 12.95 19.05 32.14
CA GLU A 260 13.89 18.13 32.79
C GLU A 260 13.71 16.68 32.31
N ALA A 261 12.46 16.25 32.04
CA ALA A 261 12.17 14.90 31.54
C ALA A 261 12.82 14.63 30.18
N LEU A 262 12.72 15.57 29.24
CA LEU A 262 13.35 15.44 27.92
C LEU A 262 14.88 15.44 28.03
N ALA A 263 15.46 16.38 28.78
CA ALA A 263 16.90 16.45 28.99
C ALA A 263 17.48 15.21 29.71
N TRP A 264 16.70 14.61 30.61
CA TRP A 264 17.04 13.36 31.30
C TRP A 264 16.99 12.15 30.36
N LEU A 265 15.99 12.08 29.46
CA LEU A 265 15.89 11.05 28.43
C LEU A 265 17.07 11.12 27.44
N ASP A 266 17.41 12.31 26.93
CA ASP A 266 18.56 12.52 26.05
C ASP A 266 19.88 12.10 26.70
N LYS A 267 20.03 12.37 28.01
CA LYS A 267 21.23 12.00 28.77
C LYS A 267 21.36 10.48 28.98
N ILE A 268 20.25 9.75 29.07
CA ILE A 268 20.25 8.29 29.26
C ILE A 268 20.47 7.55 27.95
N ASN A 269 19.82 8.02 26.89
CA ASN A 269 19.84 7.36 25.58
C ASN A 269 21.05 7.78 24.71
N GLY A 270 21.82 8.75 25.19
CA GLY A 270 22.88 9.41 24.44
C GLY A 270 22.31 10.51 23.53
N SER A 271 23.01 11.65 23.45
CA SER A 271 22.66 12.69 22.49
C SER A 271 22.67 12.12 21.08
N ARG A 272 21.59 12.35 20.33
CA ARG A 272 21.47 11.98 18.92
C ARG A 272 22.73 12.45 18.18
N THR A 273 23.56 11.50 17.75
CA THR A 273 24.49 11.81 16.67
C THR A 273 23.60 12.00 15.45
N GLU A 274 23.37 13.24 15.04
CA GLU A 274 22.70 13.52 13.78
C GLU A 274 23.64 13.09 12.65
N ILE A 275 23.58 11.80 12.27
CA ILE A 275 24.33 11.23 11.13
C ILE A 275 23.68 11.72 9.82
N ALA A 276 23.65 13.04 9.62
CA ALA A 276 23.15 13.75 8.44
C ALA A 276 21.79 13.22 7.88
N SER A 277 20.94 12.64 8.74
CA SER A 277 19.96 11.63 8.32
C SER A 277 18.74 12.18 7.56
N ASN A 278 18.55 13.50 7.59
CA ASN A 278 17.51 14.18 6.81
C ASN A 278 17.90 14.41 5.34
N SER A 279 19.03 13.84 4.88
CA SER A 279 19.48 13.95 3.50
C SER A 279 19.58 12.61 2.82
N ALA A 280 18.63 12.37 1.93
CA ALA A 280 18.55 11.23 1.05
C ALA A 280 19.76 11.24 0.08
N PHE A 281 20.79 10.44 0.40
CA PHE A 281 21.94 10.18 -0.49
C PHE A 281 21.56 9.32 -1.69
N GLN A 282 20.43 8.62 -1.59
CA GLN A 282 19.75 7.87 -2.65
C GLN A 282 18.30 8.38 -2.75
N TRP A 283 17.67 8.20 -3.91
CA TRP A 283 16.27 8.55 -4.14
C TRP A 283 15.55 7.30 -4.62
N ALA A 284 15.34 6.36 -3.70
CA ALA A 284 14.93 4.98 -3.99
C ALA A 284 13.43 4.79 -4.21
N MET A 285 12.60 5.82 -3.94
CA MET A 285 11.17 5.80 -4.19
C MET A 285 10.64 7.20 -4.50
N PHE A 286 9.40 7.29 -5.00
CA PHE A 286 8.74 8.58 -5.23
C PHE A 286 8.72 9.45 -3.97
N ARG A 287 9.17 10.71 -4.11
CA ARG A 287 9.40 11.69 -3.02
C ARG A 287 10.35 11.19 -1.91
N GLY A 288 11.27 10.30 -2.29
CA GLY A 288 12.52 9.93 -1.62
C GLY A 288 12.41 9.03 -0.38
N ASN A 289 11.34 9.11 0.40
CA ASN A 289 11.11 8.26 1.58
C ASN A 289 9.62 7.86 1.72
N ALA A 290 9.34 6.95 2.66
CA ALA A 290 8.01 6.38 2.84
C ALA A 290 6.93 7.39 3.26
N SER A 291 7.34 8.47 3.95
CA SER A 291 6.46 9.58 4.37
C SER A 291 6.24 10.63 3.27
N ARG A 292 6.94 10.51 2.12
CA ARG A 292 6.90 11.43 0.97
C ARG A 292 7.41 12.85 1.30
N THR A 293 8.38 12.94 2.22
CA THR A 293 8.92 14.19 2.76
C THR A 293 10.45 14.21 2.80
N ALA A 294 11.11 13.34 2.03
CA ALA A 294 12.57 13.31 1.97
C ALA A 294 13.15 14.63 1.46
N ARG A 295 14.27 15.03 2.04
CA ARG A 295 15.08 16.15 1.57
C ARG A 295 16.41 15.60 1.08
N SER A 296 17.09 16.30 0.19
CA SER A 296 18.46 16.00 -0.22
C SER A 296 19.40 17.12 0.21
N ASN A 297 20.67 16.78 0.51
CA ASN A 297 21.72 17.77 0.75
C ASN A 297 22.19 18.33 -0.60
N GLY A 298 21.40 19.23 -1.17
CA GLY A 298 21.69 19.95 -2.41
C GLY A 298 22.04 21.42 -2.17
N GLY A 299 22.99 21.94 -2.95
CA GLY A 299 23.17 23.38 -3.11
C GLY A 299 22.22 23.97 -4.16
N THR A 300 22.35 25.28 -4.42
CA THR A 300 21.63 25.95 -5.53
C THR A 300 21.88 25.21 -6.85
N PRO A 301 20.84 24.92 -7.66
CA PRO A 301 21.00 24.18 -8.91
C PRO A 301 21.92 24.93 -9.89
N LEU A 302 22.95 24.24 -10.38
CA LEU A 302 23.82 24.78 -11.42
C LEU A 302 23.12 24.66 -12.78
N LEU A 303 23.08 25.75 -13.54
CA LEU A 303 22.49 25.77 -14.89
C LEU A 303 23.26 24.90 -15.91
N ASN A 304 24.50 24.54 -15.60
CA ASN A 304 25.32 23.65 -16.41
C ASN A 304 24.95 22.18 -16.16
N SER A 305 24.32 21.57 -17.15
CA SER A 305 23.99 20.14 -17.14
C SER A 305 25.24 19.28 -17.28
N ARG A 306 25.43 18.29 -16.38
CA ARG A 306 26.57 17.36 -16.41
C ARG A 306 26.47 16.37 -17.57
N TRP A 307 25.26 15.88 -17.82
CA TRP A 307 24.88 15.03 -18.95
C TRP A 307 23.36 15.13 -19.16
N ARG A 308 22.88 14.73 -20.34
CA ARG A 308 21.45 14.65 -20.70
C ARG A 308 21.22 13.38 -21.50
N LEU A 309 20.01 12.83 -21.38
CA LEU A 309 19.50 11.75 -22.22
C LEU A 309 18.16 12.19 -22.83
N PRO A 310 17.82 11.75 -24.05
CA PRO A 310 16.51 12.00 -24.64
C PRO A 310 15.44 11.18 -23.91
N THR A 311 14.23 11.71 -23.83
CA THR A 311 13.09 11.06 -23.17
C THR A 311 12.59 9.85 -23.98
N ALA A 312 12.60 9.97 -25.31
CA ALA A 312 12.32 8.88 -26.25
C ALA A 312 13.56 8.45 -27.04
N ASN A 313 13.62 7.17 -27.42
CA ASN A 313 14.68 6.65 -28.29
C ASN A 313 14.48 7.01 -29.77
N ASP A 314 13.25 7.31 -30.19
CA ASP A 314 12.92 7.68 -31.57
C ASP A 314 12.96 9.22 -31.73
N PRO A 315 13.78 9.78 -32.65
CA PRO A 315 13.80 11.22 -32.95
C PRO A 315 12.47 11.80 -33.47
N ALA A 316 11.52 10.97 -33.92
CA ALA A 316 10.16 11.40 -34.22
C ALA A 316 9.32 11.59 -32.94
N ASP A 317 9.29 10.58 -32.06
CA ASP A 317 8.62 10.68 -30.76
C ASP A 317 9.17 11.86 -29.94
N GLU A 318 10.50 12.03 -29.89
CA GLU A 318 11.17 13.10 -29.16
C GLU A 318 10.81 14.52 -29.67
N ARG A 319 10.50 14.67 -30.96
CA ARG A 319 9.99 15.95 -31.51
C ARG A 319 8.55 16.19 -31.04
N VAL A 320 7.69 15.18 -31.12
CA VAL A 320 6.30 15.26 -30.68
C VAL A 320 6.21 15.57 -29.18
N LEU A 321 7.08 14.98 -28.35
CA LEU A 321 7.17 15.32 -26.92
C LEU A 321 7.54 16.78 -26.67
N ARG A 322 8.47 17.35 -27.43
CA ARG A 322 8.80 18.79 -27.32
C ARG A 322 7.63 19.68 -27.75
N GLU A 323 6.95 19.34 -28.85
CA GLU A 323 5.75 20.08 -29.28
C GLU A 323 4.66 20.08 -28.19
N ILE A 324 4.39 18.93 -27.55
CA ILE A 324 3.41 18.84 -26.45
C ILE A 324 3.83 19.71 -25.25
N ALA A 325 5.10 19.67 -24.85
CA ALA A 325 5.61 20.48 -23.74
C ALA A 325 5.54 21.99 -24.04
N ASP A 326 5.85 22.38 -25.29
CA ASP A 326 5.73 23.76 -25.77
C ASP A 326 4.26 24.21 -25.79
N ASP A 327 3.34 23.33 -26.19
CA ASP A 327 1.89 23.63 -26.22
C ASP A 327 1.34 23.86 -24.81
N TYR A 328 1.60 22.96 -23.84
CA TYR A 328 1.26 23.19 -22.43
C TYR A 328 1.83 24.51 -21.89
N THR A 329 3.08 24.84 -22.26
CA THR A 329 3.71 26.11 -21.83
C THR A 329 3.00 27.34 -22.41
N LYS A 330 2.53 27.28 -23.66
CA LYS A 330 1.72 28.37 -24.29
C LYS A 330 0.35 28.52 -23.63
N GLU A 331 -0.25 27.40 -23.20
CA GLU A 331 -1.55 27.34 -22.53
C GLU A 331 -1.47 27.73 -21.04
N GLY A 332 -0.26 27.96 -20.49
CA GLY A 332 -0.04 28.28 -19.08
C GLY A 332 -0.10 27.08 -18.15
N VAL A 333 -0.10 25.86 -18.69
CA VAL A 333 -0.11 24.60 -17.95
C VAL A 333 1.33 24.17 -17.62
N ALA A 334 1.59 23.82 -16.37
CA ALA A 334 2.89 23.34 -15.95
C ALA A 334 3.15 21.92 -16.50
N ALA A 335 4.05 21.80 -17.48
CA ALA A 335 4.41 20.54 -18.16
C ALA A 335 5.26 19.57 -17.30
N ILE A 336 4.83 19.31 -16.05
CA ILE A 336 5.52 18.43 -15.08
C ILE A 336 5.31 16.96 -15.50
N PRO A 337 6.36 16.18 -15.82
CA PRO A 337 6.20 14.80 -16.25
C PRO A 337 5.87 13.85 -15.08
N SER A 338 5.07 12.83 -15.36
CA SER A 338 4.79 11.72 -14.44
C SER A 338 5.96 10.73 -14.34
N LEU A 339 6.93 10.80 -15.27
CA LEU A 339 8.15 9.97 -15.29
C LEU A 339 9.13 10.42 -14.19
N GLN A 340 9.17 9.66 -13.10
CA GLN A 340 9.96 9.98 -11.91
C GLN A 340 11.21 9.08 -11.83
N PRO A 341 12.43 9.62 -11.97
CA PRO A 341 13.64 8.83 -11.93
C PRO A 341 13.95 8.37 -10.49
N LEU A 342 14.53 7.18 -10.35
CA LEU A 342 15.12 6.73 -9.09
C LEU A 342 16.64 6.84 -9.14
N VAL A 343 17.27 7.02 -7.99
CA VAL A 343 18.73 6.99 -7.83
C VAL A 343 19.09 6.00 -6.74
N VAL A 344 19.65 4.84 -7.11
CA VAL A 344 20.01 3.74 -6.20
C VAL A 344 21.43 3.31 -6.51
N ASP A 345 22.28 3.29 -5.47
CA ASP A 345 23.70 2.93 -5.52
C ASP A 345 24.47 3.41 -6.78
N GLY A 346 24.40 4.72 -7.06
CA GLY A 346 25.09 5.32 -8.21
C GLY A 346 24.50 5.00 -9.59
N THR A 347 23.39 4.28 -9.66
CA THR A 347 22.60 4.05 -10.88
C THR A 347 21.34 4.92 -10.86
N VAL A 348 21.10 5.65 -11.95
CA VAL A 348 19.83 6.36 -12.21
C VAL A 348 18.93 5.44 -13.03
N LEU A 349 17.73 5.17 -12.52
CA LEU A 349 16.70 4.42 -13.23
C LEU A 349 15.73 5.41 -13.84
N MET A 350 15.57 5.37 -15.17
CA MET A 350 14.71 6.30 -15.90
C MET A 350 13.69 5.54 -16.74
N ARG A 351 12.41 5.89 -16.62
CA ARG A 351 11.40 5.49 -17.61
C ARG A 351 11.55 6.36 -18.86
N SER A 352 11.39 5.71 -20.00
CA SER A 352 11.04 6.29 -21.31
C SER A 352 9.65 5.78 -21.69
N PRO A 353 8.97 6.31 -22.72
CA PRO A 353 7.60 5.89 -23.07
C PRO A 353 7.40 4.40 -23.43
N ARG A 354 8.46 3.59 -23.53
CA ARG A 354 8.42 2.17 -23.89
C ARG A 354 9.38 1.26 -23.11
N ARG A 355 10.30 1.82 -22.30
CA ARG A 355 11.40 1.08 -21.65
C ARG A 355 11.82 1.74 -20.34
N LEU A 356 12.32 0.93 -19.41
CA LEU A 356 13.14 1.39 -18.30
C LEU A 356 14.62 1.30 -18.71
N ILE A 357 15.42 2.30 -18.38
CA ILE A 357 16.88 2.29 -18.60
C ILE A 357 17.63 2.51 -17.29
N GLY A 358 18.70 1.74 -17.08
CA GLY A 358 19.68 1.96 -16.02
C GLY A 358 20.86 2.78 -16.55
N VAL A 359 21.21 3.86 -15.86
CA VAL A 359 22.20 4.85 -16.30
C VAL A 359 23.23 5.09 -15.20
N ASP A 360 24.52 5.09 -15.54
CA ASP A 360 25.57 5.47 -14.59
C ASP A 360 25.45 6.95 -14.20
N PHE A 361 25.28 7.24 -12.91
CA PHE A 361 25.02 8.59 -12.39
C PHE A 361 26.14 9.58 -12.72
N ARG A 362 27.39 9.13 -12.81
CA ARG A 362 28.55 10.01 -12.99
C ARG A 362 28.74 10.42 -14.46
N THR A 363 28.49 9.51 -15.38
CA THR A 363 28.82 9.63 -16.81
C THR A 363 27.62 9.80 -17.72
N GLY A 364 26.40 9.49 -17.26
CA GLY A 364 25.19 9.52 -18.09
C GLY A 364 25.12 8.38 -19.12
N LYS A 365 26.01 7.38 -19.03
CA LYS A 365 26.00 6.22 -19.94
C LYS A 365 24.90 5.24 -19.55
N ARG A 366 24.14 4.77 -20.53
CA ARG A 366 23.21 3.65 -20.36
C ARG A 366 24.01 2.37 -20.11
N VAL A 367 23.73 1.71 -18.99
CA VAL A 367 24.38 0.46 -18.55
C VAL A 367 23.54 -0.75 -18.95
N TRP A 368 22.22 -0.64 -18.79
CA TRP A 368 21.26 -1.70 -19.13
C TRP A 368 19.89 -1.12 -19.50
N GLU A 369 19.01 -1.94 -20.06
CA GLU A 369 17.63 -1.58 -20.40
C GLU A 369 16.65 -2.73 -20.16
N TRP A 370 15.40 -2.39 -19.86
CA TRP A 370 14.28 -3.30 -19.71
C TRP A 370 13.09 -2.88 -20.59
N PRO A 371 12.48 -3.81 -21.36
CA PRO A 371 12.95 -5.17 -21.62
C PRO A 371 14.31 -5.16 -22.33
N HIS A 372 15.11 -6.20 -22.11
CA HIS A 372 16.40 -6.36 -22.79
C HIS A 372 16.18 -6.43 -24.31
N SER A 373 17.03 -5.77 -25.10
CA SER A 373 16.87 -5.66 -26.57
C SER A 373 16.72 -7.02 -27.27
N ASN A 374 17.36 -8.06 -26.73
CA ASN A 374 17.37 -9.42 -27.28
C ASN A 374 16.15 -10.26 -26.85
N ASP A 375 15.36 -9.83 -25.85
CA ASP A 375 14.19 -10.56 -25.39
C ASP A 375 12.93 -10.17 -26.18
N LEU A 376 12.75 -10.81 -27.33
CA LEU A 376 11.59 -10.62 -28.20
C LEU A 376 10.27 -11.09 -27.57
N SER A 377 10.31 -11.88 -26.49
CA SER A 377 9.11 -12.41 -25.82
C SER A 377 8.48 -11.40 -24.87
N LEU A 378 9.31 -10.53 -24.28
CA LEU A 378 8.90 -9.47 -23.37
C LEU A 378 8.76 -8.09 -24.05
N GLN A 379 8.94 -7.98 -25.37
CA GLN A 379 8.68 -6.72 -26.07
C GLN A 379 7.18 -6.37 -26.06
N PRO A 380 6.79 -5.13 -25.72
CA PRO A 380 5.38 -4.74 -25.63
C PRO A 380 4.61 -5.06 -26.91
N THR A 381 3.47 -5.73 -26.76
CA THR A 381 2.58 -6.14 -27.86
C THR A 381 2.01 -4.95 -28.64
N ASP A 382 1.99 -3.75 -28.05
CA ASP A 382 1.71 -2.48 -28.74
C ASP A 382 2.56 -2.26 -30.00
N SER A 383 3.77 -2.82 -30.05
CA SER A 383 4.62 -2.82 -31.26
C SER A 383 3.96 -3.44 -32.49
N ARG A 384 2.94 -4.30 -32.33
CA ARG A 384 2.14 -4.86 -33.44
C ARG A 384 0.92 -4.00 -33.81
N ALA A 385 0.45 -3.11 -32.93
CA ALA A 385 -0.69 -2.23 -33.18
C ALA A 385 -0.31 -0.91 -33.89
N VAL A 386 0.96 -0.48 -33.78
CA VAL A 386 1.48 0.78 -34.33
C VAL A 386 1.43 0.88 -35.88
N ASN A 387 1.10 -0.20 -36.58
CA ASN A 387 1.09 -0.24 -38.06
C ASN A 387 -0.13 0.46 -38.73
N THR A 388 -0.98 1.16 -37.99
CA THR A 388 -1.99 2.08 -38.55
C THR A 388 -1.57 3.53 -38.36
N GLY A 389 -1.04 4.15 -39.42
CA GLY A 389 -0.44 5.49 -39.40
C GLY A 389 -1.42 6.64 -39.15
N ASN A 390 -1.83 6.83 -37.90
CA ASN A 390 -2.60 7.98 -37.43
C ASN A 390 -1.77 8.76 -36.39
N SER A 391 -1.10 9.83 -36.84
CA SER A 391 -0.17 10.63 -36.02
C SER A 391 -0.81 11.20 -34.75
N ALA A 392 -2.09 11.56 -34.81
CA ALA A 392 -2.86 12.01 -33.64
C ALA A 392 -2.93 10.93 -32.54
N SER A 393 -3.06 9.65 -32.90
CA SER A 393 -3.07 8.55 -31.93
C SER A 393 -1.74 8.41 -31.20
N ARG A 394 -0.62 8.62 -31.91
CA ARG A 394 0.73 8.56 -31.31
C ARG A 394 1.01 9.77 -30.41
N ARG A 395 0.56 10.98 -30.80
CA ARG A 395 0.65 12.19 -29.96
C ARG A 395 -0.06 11.98 -28.62
N ASN A 396 -1.28 11.45 -28.66
CA ASN A 396 -2.08 11.20 -27.44
C ASN A 396 -1.45 10.13 -26.54
N GLU A 397 -0.95 9.02 -27.11
CA GLU A 397 -0.25 7.97 -26.36
C GLU A 397 1.02 8.51 -25.66
N LEU A 398 1.82 9.31 -26.37
CA LEU A 398 3.01 9.97 -25.82
C LEU A 398 2.66 10.99 -24.73
N SER A 399 1.64 11.81 -24.96
CA SER A 399 1.14 12.81 -24.00
C SER A 399 0.75 12.13 -22.68
N GLN A 400 -0.07 11.09 -22.78
CA GLN A 400 -0.48 10.28 -21.65
C GLN A 400 0.71 9.65 -20.91
N ARG A 401 1.58 8.92 -21.64
CA ARG A 401 2.64 8.13 -21.01
C ARG A 401 3.70 9.00 -20.31
N VAL A 402 3.89 10.25 -20.72
CA VAL A 402 4.91 11.15 -20.17
C VAL A 402 4.39 12.11 -19.10
N TRP A 403 3.13 12.56 -19.19
CA TRP A 403 2.57 13.57 -18.27
C TRP A 403 1.40 13.08 -17.40
N GLU A 404 0.67 12.04 -17.79
CA GLU A 404 -0.54 11.62 -17.07
C GLU A 404 -0.44 10.25 -16.39
N ASP A 405 0.32 9.32 -16.97
CA ASP A 405 0.41 7.94 -16.51
C ASP A 405 1.37 7.81 -15.33
N THR A 406 0.88 8.16 -14.15
CA THR A 406 1.61 8.09 -12.88
C THR A 406 1.98 6.65 -12.48
N PRO A 407 1.11 5.63 -12.61
CA PRO A 407 1.50 4.25 -12.31
C PRO A 407 2.60 3.70 -13.22
N TYR A 408 2.70 4.15 -14.48
CA TYR A 408 3.83 3.81 -15.34
C TYR A 408 5.11 4.56 -14.95
N GLY A 409 4.98 5.87 -14.73
CA GLY A 409 6.09 6.79 -14.53
C GLY A 409 6.78 6.68 -13.18
N GLN A 410 6.08 6.21 -12.15
CA GLN A 410 6.64 5.95 -10.83
C GLN A 410 7.24 4.55 -10.70
N MET A 411 8.22 4.42 -9.81
CA MET A 411 8.93 3.18 -9.48
C MET A 411 9.34 3.24 -7.99
N SER A 412 9.77 2.11 -7.43
CA SER A 412 10.43 2.08 -6.11
C SER A 412 11.55 1.03 -6.04
N SER A 413 12.30 1.03 -4.94
CA SER A 413 13.42 0.13 -4.70
C SER A 413 13.67 -0.05 -3.20
N ASP A 414 14.12 -1.24 -2.82
CA ASP A 414 14.62 -1.60 -1.49
C ASP A 414 16.16 -1.49 -1.38
N GLY A 415 16.81 -0.93 -2.41
CA GLY A 415 18.28 -0.88 -2.55
C GLY A 415 18.90 -2.10 -3.24
N ARG A 416 18.19 -3.24 -3.35
CA ARG A 416 18.66 -4.49 -3.98
C ARG A 416 17.97 -4.75 -5.32
N ALA A 417 16.69 -4.42 -5.41
CA ALA A 417 15.86 -4.58 -6.59
C ALA A 417 15.08 -3.30 -6.90
N ALA A 418 14.66 -3.16 -8.16
CA ALA A 418 13.73 -2.12 -8.60
C ALA A 418 12.36 -2.72 -8.92
N PHE A 419 11.30 -2.04 -8.49
CA PHE A 419 9.91 -2.48 -8.58
C PHE A 419 9.07 -1.45 -9.34
N PHE A 420 8.27 -1.91 -10.30
CA PHE A 420 7.43 -1.05 -11.14
C PHE A 420 6.29 -1.83 -11.81
N LEU A 421 5.35 -1.09 -12.40
CA LEU A 421 4.23 -1.67 -13.15
C LEU A 421 4.51 -1.80 -14.65
N ASP A 422 4.06 -2.89 -15.24
CA ASP A 422 4.12 -3.17 -16.68
C ASP A 422 2.76 -3.66 -17.20
N ASP A 423 2.60 -3.78 -18.53
CA ASP A 423 1.32 -4.10 -19.21
C ASP A 423 0.16 -3.11 -18.96
N LEU A 424 0.42 -1.87 -18.55
CA LEU A 424 -0.62 -0.87 -18.32
C LEU A 424 -1.48 -0.54 -19.57
N GLY A 425 -0.99 -0.87 -20.78
CA GLY A 425 -1.64 -0.56 -22.06
C GLY A 425 -1.82 0.95 -22.27
N GLY A 426 -2.65 1.35 -23.23
CA GLY A 426 -3.16 2.73 -23.32
C GLY A 426 -4.54 2.84 -22.68
N THR A 427 -4.92 4.02 -22.15
CA THR A 427 -6.29 4.23 -21.63
C THR A 427 -7.30 4.62 -22.71
N ALA A 428 -6.82 4.98 -23.89
CA ALA A 428 -7.66 5.37 -25.00
C ALA A 428 -8.42 4.14 -25.55
N ALA A 429 -9.64 3.93 -25.03
CA ALA A 429 -10.65 3.18 -25.76
C ALA A 429 -10.90 3.92 -27.09
N SER A 430 -10.25 3.46 -28.17
CA SER A 430 -10.36 4.12 -29.47
C SER A 430 -11.83 4.22 -29.83
N ALA A 431 -12.32 5.45 -30.00
CA ALA A 431 -13.73 5.73 -30.31
C ALA A 431 -14.19 4.80 -31.44
N ARG A 432 -15.38 4.19 -31.28
CA ARG A 432 -15.92 3.13 -32.15
C ARG A 432 -15.70 3.48 -33.63
N SER A 433 -14.63 2.97 -34.23
CA SER A 433 -14.32 3.27 -35.62
C SER A 433 -15.15 2.36 -36.51
N VAL A 434 -16.42 2.73 -36.70
CA VAL A 434 -17.34 2.04 -37.60
C VAL A 434 -16.89 2.34 -39.03
N ARG A 435 -16.04 1.47 -39.59
CA ARG A 435 -15.72 1.54 -41.02
C ARG A 435 -16.82 0.83 -41.79
N VAL A 436 -17.54 1.61 -42.60
CA VAL A 436 -18.47 1.10 -43.60
C VAL A 436 -17.64 0.63 -44.79
N MET A 437 -17.63 -0.68 -45.03
CA MET A 437 -17.02 -1.27 -46.22
C MET A 437 -18.01 -1.18 -47.41
N PRO A 438 -17.54 -1.33 -48.65
CA PRO A 438 -18.43 -1.57 -49.79
C PRO A 438 -19.44 -2.70 -49.50
N PHE A 439 -20.65 -2.57 -50.02
CA PHE A 439 -21.81 -3.44 -49.73
C PHE A 439 -22.35 -3.38 -48.29
N GLY A 440 -22.04 -2.33 -47.51
CA GLY A 440 -22.73 -2.03 -46.25
C GLY A 440 -22.30 -2.89 -45.05
N ALA A 441 -21.20 -3.63 -45.17
CA ALA A 441 -20.63 -4.37 -44.06
C ALA A 441 -19.90 -3.41 -43.09
N PHE A 442 -20.29 -3.45 -41.81
CA PHE A 442 -19.62 -2.69 -40.75
C PHE A 442 -18.50 -3.52 -40.10
N ARG A 443 -17.27 -2.99 -40.05
CA ARG A 443 -16.26 -3.48 -39.08
C ARG A 443 -16.19 -2.54 -37.89
N GLN A 444 -16.34 -3.09 -36.69
CA GLN A 444 -16.00 -2.43 -35.44
C GLN A 444 -14.62 -2.90 -34.99
N ASN A 445 -13.66 -1.97 -34.94
CA ASN A 445 -12.43 -2.19 -34.19
C ASN A 445 -12.66 -1.56 -32.80
N MET A 446 -12.68 -2.38 -31.75
CA MET A 446 -12.66 -1.91 -30.36
C MET A 446 -11.33 -2.32 -29.75
N ALA A 447 -10.48 -1.34 -29.44
CA ALA A 447 -9.39 -1.52 -28.50
C ALA A 447 -9.93 -1.15 -27.12
N PHE A 448 -9.92 -2.11 -26.19
CA PHE A 448 -10.32 -1.88 -24.80
C PHE A 448 -9.07 -1.64 -23.94
N PRO A 449 -9.11 -0.74 -22.93
CA PRO A 449 -8.04 -0.62 -21.95
C PRO A 449 -7.84 -1.94 -21.20
N ASN A 450 -6.58 -2.33 -20.95
CA ASN A 450 -6.26 -3.57 -20.24
C ASN A 450 -6.94 -3.59 -18.86
N SER A 451 -7.71 -4.62 -18.55
CA SER A 451 -8.35 -4.80 -17.23
C SER A 451 -7.39 -5.23 -16.13
N THR A 452 -6.17 -5.65 -16.50
CA THR A 452 -5.11 -6.11 -15.61
C THR A 452 -3.79 -5.40 -15.96
N ASN A 453 -2.81 -5.50 -15.07
CA ASN A 453 -1.42 -5.12 -15.31
C ASN A 453 -0.50 -6.05 -14.48
N SER A 454 0.82 -5.90 -14.57
CA SER A 454 1.75 -6.71 -13.79
C SER A 454 2.74 -5.89 -12.96
N MET A 455 3.11 -6.42 -11.80
CA MET A 455 4.20 -5.92 -10.96
C MET A 455 5.48 -6.66 -11.34
N VAL A 456 6.55 -5.93 -11.65
CA VAL A 456 7.85 -6.47 -12.07
C VAL A 456 8.93 -6.14 -11.04
N ALA A 457 9.79 -7.10 -10.72
CA ALA A 457 11.00 -6.87 -9.92
C ALA A 457 12.27 -7.20 -10.71
N LEU A 458 13.21 -6.25 -10.77
CA LEU A 458 14.51 -6.42 -11.41
C LEU A 458 15.65 -6.33 -10.39
N ASP A 459 16.63 -7.24 -10.48
CA ASP A 459 17.85 -7.25 -9.67
C ASP A 459 18.82 -6.16 -10.16
N LEU A 460 19.18 -5.22 -9.26
CA LEU A 460 20.07 -4.10 -9.60
C LEU A 460 21.54 -4.52 -9.67
N ALA A 461 21.97 -5.43 -8.81
CA ALA A 461 23.34 -5.98 -8.84
C ALA A 461 23.59 -6.80 -10.12
N ARG A 462 22.55 -7.41 -10.68
CA ARG A 462 22.56 -8.12 -11.98
C ARG A 462 22.09 -7.25 -13.14
N GLN A 463 22.20 -5.92 -13.02
CA GLN A 463 21.98 -4.97 -14.13
C GLN A 463 20.60 -5.10 -14.80
N GLY A 464 19.53 -5.17 -14.01
CA GLY A 464 18.16 -5.18 -14.51
C GLY A 464 17.62 -6.57 -14.89
N TYR A 465 18.24 -7.65 -14.38
CA TYR A 465 17.76 -9.01 -14.62
C TYR A 465 16.42 -9.28 -13.89
N LEU A 466 15.47 -9.95 -14.53
CA LEU A 466 14.16 -10.27 -13.94
C LEU A 466 14.30 -11.21 -12.73
N LYS A 467 13.82 -10.78 -11.56
CA LYS A 467 13.68 -11.64 -10.37
C LYS A 467 12.39 -12.44 -10.42
N TRP A 468 11.27 -11.73 -10.58
CA TRP A 468 9.91 -12.25 -10.58
C TRP A 468 8.96 -11.24 -11.21
N ARG A 469 7.77 -11.71 -11.61
CA ARG A 469 6.66 -10.90 -12.12
C ARG A 469 5.32 -11.50 -11.69
N VAL A 470 4.42 -10.67 -11.19
CA VAL A 470 3.10 -11.11 -10.71
C VAL A 470 1.96 -10.25 -11.27
N GLY A 471 0.75 -10.81 -11.33
CA GLY A 471 -0.43 -10.16 -11.90
C GLY A 471 -0.74 -10.59 -13.33
N GLY A 472 -1.33 -9.68 -14.11
CA GLY A 472 -1.83 -9.97 -15.45
C GLY A 472 -3.00 -10.97 -15.43
N GLU A 473 -3.29 -11.60 -16.58
CA GLU A 473 -4.41 -12.53 -16.73
C GLU A 473 -4.25 -13.84 -15.92
N SER A 474 -3.02 -14.27 -15.67
CA SER A 474 -2.72 -15.60 -15.07
C SER A 474 -2.10 -15.54 -13.66
N GLY A 475 -1.77 -14.34 -13.16
CA GLY A 475 -1.04 -14.15 -11.90
C GLY A 475 0.48 -14.36 -12.00
N LEU A 476 0.93 -15.05 -13.06
CA LEU A 476 2.34 -15.34 -13.34
C LEU A 476 3.01 -16.09 -12.18
N ASP A 477 4.03 -15.52 -11.51
CA ASP A 477 4.74 -16.18 -10.41
C ASP A 477 3.89 -16.34 -9.14
N GLU A 478 2.76 -15.62 -9.03
CA GLU A 478 1.77 -15.74 -7.95
C GLU A 478 0.34 -15.82 -8.53
N PRO A 479 -0.17 -17.03 -8.81
CA PRO A 479 -1.49 -17.24 -9.43
C PRO A 479 -2.66 -16.61 -8.68
N LYS A 480 -2.54 -16.35 -7.37
CA LYS A 480 -3.60 -15.66 -6.59
C LYS A 480 -3.81 -14.21 -7.01
N LEU A 481 -2.86 -13.61 -7.73
CA LEU A 481 -2.92 -12.24 -8.24
C LEU A 481 -3.41 -12.18 -9.69
N ALA A 482 -3.89 -13.30 -10.26
CA ALA A 482 -4.57 -13.30 -11.55
C ALA A 482 -5.77 -12.34 -11.55
N GLY A 483 -5.87 -11.52 -12.59
CA GLY A 483 -6.92 -10.52 -12.70
C GLY A 483 -6.66 -9.21 -11.95
N ALA A 484 -5.55 -9.07 -11.23
CA ALA A 484 -5.24 -7.85 -10.50
C ALA A 484 -4.86 -6.67 -11.42
N PHE A 485 -5.29 -5.47 -11.02
CA PHE A 485 -4.79 -4.21 -11.54
C PHE A 485 -4.16 -3.40 -10.40
N PHE A 486 -2.84 -3.40 -10.31
CA PHE A 486 -2.07 -2.57 -9.38
C PHE A 486 -2.24 -1.07 -9.71
N LEU A 487 -2.49 -0.25 -8.70
CA LEU A 487 -2.87 1.16 -8.88
C LEU A 487 -1.69 2.15 -8.88
N GLY A 488 -0.51 1.73 -8.44
CA GLY A 488 0.68 2.57 -8.29
C GLY A 488 1.94 1.78 -7.99
N ALA A 489 3.07 2.48 -7.83
CA ALA A 489 4.33 1.86 -7.46
C ALA A 489 4.26 1.30 -6.02
N PRO A 490 4.85 0.12 -5.74
CA PRO A 490 4.77 -0.45 -4.41
C PRO A 490 5.59 0.39 -3.42
N LEU A 491 5.22 0.35 -2.15
CA LEU A 491 6.02 0.90 -1.06
C LEU A 491 6.88 -0.22 -0.45
N PRO A 492 8.22 -0.22 -0.62
CA PRO A 492 9.10 -1.20 0.01
C PRO A 492 9.33 -0.86 1.48
N LEU A 493 9.04 -1.79 2.38
CA LEU A 493 9.25 -1.66 3.82
C LEU A 493 9.58 -3.03 4.41
N MET A 494 10.64 -3.16 5.22
CA MET A 494 10.96 -4.39 5.97
C MET A 494 10.94 -5.69 5.13
N ASN A 495 11.61 -5.70 3.96
CA ASN A 495 11.61 -6.81 2.98
C ASN A 495 10.23 -7.17 2.38
N ARG A 496 9.23 -6.31 2.55
CA ARG A 496 7.87 -6.44 2.00
C ARG A 496 7.57 -5.33 1.01
N LEU A 497 6.66 -5.60 0.08
CA LEU A 497 6.12 -4.63 -0.87
C LEU A 497 4.64 -4.41 -0.57
N TYR A 498 4.30 -3.20 -0.17
CA TYR A 498 2.92 -2.78 0.09
C TYR A 498 2.36 -2.17 -1.18
N CYS A 499 1.37 -2.84 -1.78
CA CYS A 499 0.80 -2.55 -3.09
C CYS A 499 -0.69 -2.24 -2.95
N LEU A 500 -1.22 -1.25 -3.66
CA LEU A 500 -2.66 -1.10 -3.84
C LEU A 500 -3.06 -1.72 -5.18
N ALA A 501 -4.14 -2.49 -5.19
CA ALA A 501 -4.67 -3.09 -6.42
C ALA A 501 -6.19 -3.16 -6.41
N GLU A 502 -6.80 -3.06 -7.59
CA GLU A 502 -8.18 -3.48 -7.82
C GLU A 502 -8.20 -4.97 -8.20
N VAL A 503 -9.01 -5.76 -7.49
CA VAL A 503 -9.28 -7.18 -7.76
C VAL A 503 -10.78 -7.39 -7.59
N ASN A 504 -11.47 -7.88 -8.63
CA ASN A 504 -12.92 -8.12 -8.59
C ASN A 504 -13.78 -6.91 -8.13
N ALA A 505 -13.42 -5.69 -8.57
CA ALA A 505 -14.00 -4.41 -8.14
C ALA A 505 -13.82 -4.06 -6.64
N GLU A 506 -12.93 -4.75 -5.93
CA GLU A 506 -12.45 -4.39 -4.60
C GLU A 506 -11.09 -3.72 -4.69
N ILE A 507 -10.91 -2.58 -4.03
CA ILE A 507 -9.57 -2.01 -3.79
C ILE A 507 -9.00 -2.68 -2.54
N ARG A 508 -7.84 -3.31 -2.70
CA ARG A 508 -7.17 -4.10 -1.66
C ARG A 508 -5.76 -3.57 -1.43
N LEU A 509 -5.34 -3.51 -0.17
CA LEU A 509 -3.92 -3.54 0.18
C LEU A 509 -3.44 -4.98 0.00
N ILE A 510 -2.38 -5.15 -0.78
CA ILE A 510 -1.74 -6.42 -1.08
C ILE A 510 -0.29 -6.32 -0.60
N VAL A 511 0.17 -7.30 0.17
CA VAL A 511 1.54 -7.33 0.68
C VAL A 511 2.27 -8.54 0.14
N LEU A 512 3.37 -8.28 -0.56
CA LEU A 512 4.22 -9.29 -1.19
C LEU A 512 5.56 -9.38 -0.48
N ASP A 513 6.17 -10.56 -0.47
CA ASP A 513 7.59 -10.71 -0.15
C ASP A 513 8.44 -10.07 -1.28
N ALA A 514 9.38 -9.19 -0.94
CA ALA A 514 10.14 -8.43 -1.93
C ALA A 514 11.15 -9.27 -2.73
N ASP A 515 11.62 -10.39 -2.16
CA ASP A 515 12.60 -11.25 -2.81
C ASP A 515 11.98 -12.24 -3.82
N THR A 516 10.73 -12.67 -3.60
CA THR A 516 10.03 -13.72 -4.37
C THR A 516 8.73 -13.29 -5.04
N GLY A 517 8.13 -12.15 -4.68
CA GLY A 517 6.86 -11.65 -5.23
C GLY A 517 5.61 -12.36 -4.71
N ARG A 518 5.76 -13.36 -3.82
CA ARG A 518 4.66 -14.16 -3.28
C ARG A 518 3.72 -13.34 -2.42
N LEU A 519 2.42 -13.67 -2.48
CA LEU A 519 1.40 -13.04 -1.66
C LEU A 519 1.51 -13.50 -0.19
N GLU A 520 1.87 -12.59 0.72
CA GLU A 520 1.83 -12.88 2.15
C GLU A 520 0.42 -12.71 2.73
N TRP A 521 -0.23 -11.57 2.43
CA TRP A 521 -1.58 -11.25 2.91
C TRP A 521 -2.21 -10.13 2.09
N SER A 522 -3.54 -10.00 2.19
CA SER A 522 -4.28 -8.87 1.63
C SER A 522 -5.40 -8.41 2.56
N GLN A 523 -5.82 -7.15 2.40
CA GLN A 523 -6.87 -6.49 3.17
C GLN A 523 -7.74 -5.65 2.24
N GLN A 524 -9.05 -5.89 2.23
CA GLN A 524 -10.01 -5.04 1.53
C GLN A 524 -10.05 -3.63 2.17
N LEU A 525 -10.00 -2.60 1.33
CA LEU A 525 -10.03 -1.19 1.74
C LEU A 525 -11.34 -0.51 1.32
N ALA A 526 -11.79 -0.80 0.10
CA ALA A 526 -12.99 -0.22 -0.49
C ALA A 526 -13.62 -1.16 -1.53
N TYR A 527 -14.90 -0.96 -1.81
CA TYR A 527 -15.62 -1.62 -2.90
C TYR A 527 -16.23 -0.61 -3.86
N LEU A 528 -16.25 -0.96 -5.14
CA LEU A 528 -16.55 -0.06 -6.24
C LEU A 528 -17.81 -0.50 -6.99
N GLU A 529 -18.96 -0.09 -6.46
CA GLU A 529 -20.23 -0.37 -7.12
C GLU A 529 -20.28 0.28 -8.52
N ASN A 530 -20.33 -0.56 -9.56
CA ASN A 530 -20.40 -0.18 -10.98
C ASN A 530 -19.23 0.66 -11.55
N ARG A 531 -18.09 0.78 -10.85
CA ARG A 531 -16.89 1.54 -11.29
C ARG A 531 -15.63 0.69 -11.42
N VAL A 532 -15.62 -0.29 -12.34
CA VAL A 532 -14.41 -1.07 -12.67
C VAL A 532 -13.29 -0.21 -13.29
N ILE A 533 -12.03 -0.59 -13.10
CA ILE A 533 -10.83 0.17 -13.52
C ILE A 533 -10.78 0.54 -15.01
N THR A 534 -11.42 -0.24 -15.88
CA THR A 534 -11.49 0.03 -17.33
C THR A 534 -12.46 1.16 -17.69
N ALA A 535 -13.34 1.55 -16.77
CA ALA A 535 -14.27 2.67 -16.91
C ALA A 535 -13.83 3.92 -16.12
N ASP A 536 -12.90 3.79 -15.17
CA ASP A 536 -12.43 4.88 -14.31
C ASP A 536 -11.03 5.36 -14.72
N GLN A 537 -10.98 6.25 -15.71
CA GLN A 537 -9.72 6.76 -16.26
C GLN A 537 -8.91 7.60 -15.26
N LEU A 538 -9.56 8.31 -14.32
CA LEU A 538 -8.82 9.07 -13.30
C LEU A 538 -8.12 8.12 -12.33
N ARG A 539 -8.84 7.14 -11.75
CA ARG A 539 -8.20 6.15 -10.84
C ARG A 539 -7.06 5.40 -11.54
N ARG A 540 -7.26 5.02 -12.81
CA ARG A 540 -6.26 4.32 -13.62
C ARG A 540 -4.95 5.12 -13.80
N LEU A 541 -5.01 6.44 -13.87
CA LEU A 541 -3.86 7.32 -14.09
C LEU A 541 -3.30 7.93 -12.79
N ALA A 542 -3.98 7.73 -11.65
CA ALA A 542 -3.68 8.38 -10.37
C ALA A 542 -2.33 7.98 -9.75
N GLY A 543 -1.87 6.75 -9.94
CA GLY A 543 -0.64 6.25 -9.31
C GLY A 543 -0.80 5.98 -7.80
N ALA A 544 -1.98 5.53 -7.37
CA ALA A 544 -2.30 5.34 -5.96
C ALA A 544 -1.35 4.33 -5.29
N SER A 545 -0.47 4.87 -4.43
CA SER A 545 0.61 4.15 -3.77
C SER A 545 0.52 4.39 -2.26
N PRO A 546 0.77 3.40 -1.38
CA PRO A 546 0.75 3.64 0.07
C PRO A 546 1.83 4.62 0.49
N SER A 547 1.60 5.33 1.59
CA SER A 547 2.64 6.06 2.33
C SER A 547 2.71 5.53 3.75
N PHE A 548 3.89 5.58 4.37
CA PHE A 548 4.11 5.11 5.73
C PHE A 548 4.91 6.14 6.52
N ALA A 549 4.44 6.38 7.73
CA ALA A 549 5.26 6.88 8.81
C ALA A 549 4.82 6.13 10.07
N ASP A 550 5.70 6.05 11.07
CA ASP A 550 5.24 5.96 12.45
C ASP A 550 4.36 4.73 12.80
N GLY A 551 4.53 3.62 12.07
CA GLY A 551 3.74 2.39 12.24
C GLY A 551 2.38 2.38 11.52
N VAL A 552 2.02 3.45 10.82
CA VAL A 552 0.74 3.62 10.13
C VAL A 552 0.93 3.68 8.61
N LEU A 553 0.27 2.77 7.91
CA LEU A 553 0.13 2.77 6.45
C LEU A 553 -1.09 3.58 6.05
N ILE A 554 -0.88 4.64 5.26
CA ILE A 554 -1.94 5.41 4.62
C ILE A 554 -2.12 4.96 3.19
N CYS A 555 -3.33 4.47 2.89
CA CYS A 555 -3.71 3.92 1.60
C CYS A 555 -4.75 4.84 0.93
N PRO A 556 -4.35 5.75 0.02
CA PRO A 556 -5.31 6.50 -0.79
C PRO A 556 -5.96 5.55 -1.81
N THR A 557 -7.30 5.51 -1.88
CA THR A 557 -7.98 4.58 -2.82
C THR A 557 -8.07 5.13 -4.25
N ALA A 558 -7.87 6.44 -4.43
CA ALA A 558 -8.20 7.16 -5.66
C ALA A 558 -9.64 6.87 -6.16
N ALA A 559 -10.56 6.73 -5.20
CA ALA A 559 -11.97 6.45 -5.43
C ALA A 559 -12.89 7.13 -4.38
N GLY A 560 -12.48 8.26 -3.79
CA GLY A 560 -13.26 8.95 -2.75
C GLY A 560 -12.95 8.56 -1.30
N ALA A 561 -11.91 7.76 -1.03
CA ALA A 561 -11.54 7.38 0.33
C ALA A 561 -10.02 7.25 0.59
N ILE A 562 -9.67 7.32 1.87
CA ILE A 562 -8.33 7.07 2.41
C ILE A 562 -8.50 6.11 3.58
N VAL A 563 -7.67 5.06 3.63
CA VAL A 563 -7.72 4.07 4.71
C VAL A 563 -6.37 4.02 5.42
N ALA A 564 -6.40 4.11 6.75
CA ALA A 564 -5.23 3.88 7.58
C ALA A 564 -5.22 2.46 8.14
N ILE A 565 -4.05 1.83 8.09
CA ILE A 565 -3.79 0.49 8.63
C ILE A 565 -2.63 0.57 9.60
N ASP A 566 -2.77 -0.12 10.73
CA ASP A 566 -1.66 -0.38 11.65
C ASP A 566 -0.78 -1.49 11.05
N ALA A 567 0.48 -1.18 10.78
CA ALA A 567 1.39 -2.13 10.15
C ALA A 567 1.72 -3.34 11.06
N SER A 568 1.71 -3.15 12.39
CA SER A 568 2.03 -4.19 13.38
C SER A 568 0.87 -5.16 13.57
N THR A 569 -0.36 -4.65 13.74
CA THR A 569 -1.55 -5.49 13.94
C THR A 569 -2.23 -5.88 12.64
N ARG A 570 -1.82 -5.33 11.50
CA ARG A 570 -2.45 -5.54 10.18
C ARG A 570 -3.98 -5.36 10.26
N SER A 571 -4.41 -4.33 11.02
CA SER A 571 -5.81 -4.00 11.30
C SER A 571 -6.16 -2.62 10.76
N LEU A 572 -7.42 -2.43 10.39
CA LEU A 572 -7.93 -1.12 10.00
C LEU A 572 -7.93 -0.21 11.24
N ARG A 573 -7.47 1.04 11.08
CA ARG A 573 -7.37 2.05 12.14
C ARG A 573 -8.41 3.16 11.98
N TRP A 574 -8.57 3.65 10.75
CA TRP A 574 -9.63 4.59 10.39
C TRP A 574 -9.82 4.61 8.87
N GLY A 575 -11.01 5.01 8.44
CA GLY A 575 -11.35 5.31 7.06
C GLY A 575 -11.89 6.73 6.96
N TYR A 576 -11.35 7.53 6.03
CA TYR A 576 -11.80 8.89 5.75
C TYR A 576 -12.39 8.95 4.34
N VAL A 577 -13.64 9.39 4.21
CA VAL A 577 -14.36 9.51 2.94
C VAL A 577 -14.47 10.98 2.58
N TYR A 578 -14.17 11.33 1.32
CA TYR A 578 -14.23 12.69 0.79
C TYR A 578 -15.17 12.77 -0.42
N GLN A 579 -15.67 13.97 -0.71
CA GLN A 579 -16.53 14.20 -1.88
C GLN A 579 -15.68 14.21 -3.16
N THR A 580 -16.17 13.53 -4.20
CA THR A 580 -15.52 13.49 -5.52
C THR A 580 -16.22 14.45 -6.49
N SER A 581 -15.47 15.24 -7.26
CA SER A 581 -15.98 16.14 -8.31
C SER A 581 -16.60 15.41 -9.52
N GLN A 582 -16.46 14.07 -9.62
CA GLN A 582 -17.07 13.29 -10.71
C GLN A 582 -18.56 12.97 -10.48
N PRO A 583 -19.47 13.34 -11.39
CA PRO A 583 -20.88 12.92 -11.31
C PRO A 583 -21.02 11.41 -11.53
N MET A 584 -21.93 10.76 -10.78
CA MET A 584 -22.30 9.36 -11.06
C MET A 584 -22.96 9.25 -12.43
N ILE A 585 -22.31 8.55 -13.37
CA ILE A 585 -22.87 8.26 -14.69
C ILE A 585 -23.96 7.19 -14.54
N ASN A 586 -25.20 7.62 -14.34
CA ASN A 586 -26.33 6.73 -14.18
C ASN A 586 -26.67 6.04 -15.52
N ARG A 587 -26.26 4.78 -15.71
CA ARG A 587 -26.35 4.03 -16.98
C ARG A 587 -27.73 3.39 -17.25
N PHE A 588 -28.81 4.01 -16.81
CA PHE A 588 -30.17 3.58 -17.13
C PHE A 588 -30.72 4.33 -18.37
N GLY A 589 -30.91 3.59 -19.47
CA GLY A 589 -31.51 4.09 -20.71
C GLY A 589 -30.59 3.96 -21.92
N GLY A 590 -31.02 3.16 -22.91
CA GLY A 590 -30.38 3.13 -24.23
C GLY A 590 -30.60 4.45 -24.98
N PHE A 591 -29.62 4.82 -25.82
CA PHE A 591 -29.47 6.12 -26.50
C PHE A 591 -29.04 7.30 -25.60
N GLN A 592 -27.73 7.57 -25.58
CA GLN A 592 -27.21 8.91 -25.28
C GLN A 592 -26.79 9.65 -26.57
N PRO A 593 -27.12 10.95 -26.71
CA PRO A 593 -26.51 11.81 -27.73
C PRO A 593 -25.01 11.98 -27.47
N HIS A 594 -24.20 11.97 -28.52
CA HIS A 594 -22.73 12.07 -28.48
C HIS A 594 -22.17 13.46 -28.08
N ASN A 595 -22.94 14.29 -27.36
CA ASN A 595 -22.59 15.69 -27.15
C ASN A 595 -23.16 16.30 -25.85
N SER A 596 -22.99 15.61 -24.71
CA SER A 596 -23.10 16.26 -23.40
C SER A 596 -21.71 16.59 -22.89
N GLY A 597 -21.41 17.89 -22.79
CA GLY A 597 -20.11 18.42 -22.39
C GLY A 597 -19.82 18.27 -20.89
N SER A 598 -19.77 17.03 -20.40
CA SER A 598 -18.97 16.73 -19.21
C SER A 598 -17.51 16.97 -19.61
N LYS A 599 -16.99 18.15 -19.25
CA LYS A 599 -15.54 18.37 -19.23
C LYS A 599 -14.95 17.36 -18.25
N SER A 600 -14.37 16.27 -18.77
CA SER A 600 -13.33 15.55 -18.05
C SER A 600 -12.22 16.57 -17.80
N GLN A 601 -11.95 16.91 -16.53
CA GLN A 601 -10.95 17.92 -16.16
C GLN A 601 -9.66 17.71 -16.96
N GLU A 602 -9.27 18.76 -17.68
CA GLU A 602 -8.13 18.70 -18.60
C GLU A 602 -6.81 18.65 -17.81
N PHE A 603 -5.72 18.24 -18.47
CA PHE A 603 -4.42 18.19 -17.81
C PHE A 603 -4.04 19.59 -17.28
N GLY A 604 -3.75 19.69 -15.99
CA GLY A 604 -3.56 20.96 -15.27
C GLY A 604 -4.76 21.42 -14.42
N GLU A 605 -5.99 21.02 -14.75
CA GLU A 605 -7.21 21.35 -13.98
C GLU A 605 -7.36 20.50 -12.69
N ARG A 606 -6.67 19.37 -12.60
CA ARG A 606 -6.58 18.49 -11.41
C ARG A 606 -5.26 18.61 -10.63
N TRP A 607 -5.23 18.06 -9.41
CA TRP A 607 -3.99 17.83 -8.66
C TRP A 607 -3.00 16.96 -9.45
N VAL A 608 -1.71 17.31 -9.41
CA VAL A 608 -0.64 16.61 -10.16
C VAL A 608 -0.18 15.33 -9.45
N ASP A 609 -0.30 15.28 -8.12
CA ASP A 609 0.09 14.15 -7.28
C ASP A 609 -1.05 13.83 -6.29
N GLY A 610 -1.52 12.59 -6.30
CA GLY A 610 -2.53 12.07 -5.37
C GLY A 610 -1.97 11.37 -4.13
N THR A 611 -0.63 11.30 -4.00
CA THR A 611 0.04 10.53 -2.95
C THR A 611 -0.08 11.22 -1.59
N ALA A 612 -0.52 10.48 -0.57
CA ALA A 612 -0.60 11.00 0.79
C ALA A 612 0.79 11.38 1.31
N THR A 613 0.95 12.61 1.80
CA THR A 613 2.20 13.11 2.42
C THR A 613 2.05 13.11 3.94
N ILE A 614 3.00 12.54 4.67
CA ILE A 614 2.92 12.43 6.14
C ILE A 614 4.01 13.29 6.78
N ALA A 615 3.61 14.19 7.69
CA ALA A 615 4.51 15.07 8.42
C ALA A 615 3.93 15.43 9.79
N ASN A 616 4.74 15.36 10.84
CA ASN A 616 4.39 15.81 12.20
C ASN A 616 3.03 15.28 12.71
N GLY A 617 2.79 13.97 12.55
CA GLY A 617 1.52 13.34 12.95
C GLY A 617 0.30 13.76 12.13
N CYS A 618 0.48 14.45 11.00
CA CYS A 618 -0.57 14.86 10.07
C CYS A 618 -0.40 14.18 8.71
N VAL A 619 -1.51 13.88 8.06
CA VAL A 619 -1.58 13.35 6.69
C VAL A 619 -2.21 14.40 5.79
N LEU A 620 -1.47 14.83 4.77
CA LEU A 620 -1.89 15.78 3.76
C LEU A 620 -2.25 15.03 2.48
N ILE A 621 -3.44 15.30 1.92
CA ILE A 621 -3.93 14.59 0.73
C ILE A 621 -4.53 15.57 -0.29
N THR A 622 -4.14 15.39 -1.55
CA THR A 622 -4.56 16.12 -2.76
C THR A 622 -5.18 15.13 -3.76
N PRO A 623 -6.31 14.49 -3.45
CA PRO A 623 -6.82 13.36 -4.21
C PRO A 623 -7.25 13.77 -5.62
N VAL A 624 -6.92 12.98 -6.64
CA VAL A 624 -7.12 13.38 -8.05
C VAL A 624 -8.58 13.46 -8.48
N GLU A 625 -9.50 12.91 -7.68
CA GLU A 625 -10.95 12.99 -7.91
C GLU A 625 -11.64 14.20 -7.24
N SER A 626 -10.92 15.07 -6.52
CA SER A 626 -11.50 16.25 -5.84
C SER A 626 -10.63 17.49 -6.01
N ASP A 627 -11.27 18.66 -6.08
CA ASP A 627 -10.59 19.96 -6.13
C ASP A 627 -10.18 20.48 -4.74
N GLU A 628 -10.30 19.65 -3.69
CA GLU A 628 -10.01 20.02 -2.31
C GLU A 628 -8.70 19.42 -1.79
N PHE A 629 -8.14 20.08 -0.78
CA PHE A 629 -6.94 19.69 -0.04
C PHE A 629 -7.31 19.38 1.40
N TYR A 630 -6.98 18.16 1.85
CA TYR A 630 -7.35 17.63 3.14
C TYR A 630 -6.13 17.51 4.07
N CYS A 631 -6.33 17.76 5.36
CA CYS A 631 -5.37 17.43 6.42
C CYS A 631 -6.08 16.68 7.53
N VAL A 632 -5.64 15.45 7.82
CA VAL A 632 -6.17 14.62 8.89
C VAL A 632 -5.06 14.21 9.86
N ASP A 633 -5.43 13.94 11.09
CA ASP A 633 -4.56 13.34 12.10
C ASP A 633 -4.13 11.92 11.70
N LEU A 634 -2.84 11.59 11.81
CA LEU A 634 -2.30 10.29 11.40
C LEU A 634 -2.89 9.12 12.21
N LEU A 635 -3.14 9.32 13.50
CA LEU A 635 -3.55 8.25 14.41
C LEU A 635 -5.06 8.04 14.40
N THR A 636 -5.83 9.12 14.26
CA THR A 636 -7.29 9.13 14.40
C THR A 636 -8.05 9.40 13.10
N GLY A 637 -7.44 9.98 12.08
CA GLY A 637 -8.13 10.36 10.84
C GLY A 637 -9.08 11.56 11.00
N GLN A 638 -9.12 12.23 12.16
CA GLN A 638 -9.91 13.44 12.37
C GLN A 638 -9.32 14.60 11.57
N ALA A 639 -10.17 15.40 10.92
CA ALA A 639 -9.74 16.57 10.17
C ALA A 639 -9.11 17.63 11.09
N LYS A 640 -7.91 18.09 10.75
CA LYS A 640 -7.19 19.17 11.47
C LYS A 640 -7.67 20.56 11.08
N TRP A 641 -8.27 20.70 9.90
CA TRP A 641 -8.90 21.91 9.38
C TRP A 641 -10.01 21.57 8.39
N GLU A 642 -10.83 22.56 8.04
CA GLU A 642 -11.79 22.43 6.94
C GLU A 642 -11.07 22.19 5.60
N PRO A 643 -11.65 21.38 4.67
CA PRO A 643 -11.09 21.18 3.33
C PRO A 643 -10.88 22.49 2.59
N LYS A 644 -9.72 22.64 1.93
CA LYS A 644 -9.36 23.86 1.21
C LYS A 644 -9.44 23.62 -0.29
N LYS A 645 -10.24 24.40 -1.01
CA LYS A 645 -10.29 24.36 -2.48
C LYS A 645 -8.92 24.74 -3.06
N ARG A 646 -8.51 24.03 -4.11
CA ARG A 646 -7.29 24.27 -4.88
C ARG A 646 -7.23 25.69 -5.43
N GLY A 647 -8.30 26.13 -6.10
CA GLY A 647 -8.29 27.40 -6.84
C GLY A 647 -7.10 27.45 -7.80
N ASN A 648 -6.33 28.55 -7.74
CA ASN A 648 -5.11 28.72 -8.55
C ASN A 648 -3.83 28.21 -7.85
N LEU A 649 -3.95 27.47 -6.74
CA LEU A 649 -2.79 26.99 -6.00
C LEU A 649 -2.14 25.78 -6.68
N LEU A 650 -0.83 25.84 -6.85
CA LEU A 650 0.01 24.73 -7.27
C LEU A 650 0.86 24.28 -6.08
N PHE A 651 0.53 23.12 -5.50
CA PHE A 651 1.32 22.53 -4.42
C PHE A 651 2.37 21.60 -5.03
N VAL A 652 3.54 22.14 -5.35
CA VAL A 652 4.67 21.35 -5.84
C VAL A 652 5.38 20.72 -4.64
N GLY A 653 5.21 19.40 -4.49
CA GLY A 653 5.88 18.61 -3.47
C GLY A 653 7.33 18.28 -3.85
N CYS A 654 8.22 19.28 -3.80
CA CYS A 654 9.67 19.12 -4.00
C CYS A 654 10.30 18.14 -2.99
#